data_AF-A0A7K1ZLY9-F1
#
_entry.id   AF-A0A7K1ZLY9-F1
#
_cell.length_a   1.000
_cell.length_b   1.000
_cell.length_c   1.000
_cell.angle_alpha   90.00
_cell.angle_beta   90.00
_cell.angle_gamma   90.00
#
_symmetry.space_group_name_H-M   'P 1'
#
loop_
_entity.id
_entity.type
_entity.pdbx_description
1 polymer ?
#
loop_
_entity_poly.entity_id
_entity_poly.type
_entity_poly.pdbx_seq_one_letter_code
_entity_poly.pdbx_strand_id
1 'polypeptide(L)'
;EMQVPLSGIPSEPEPINYNITITTPQSPLGALLTLGGESSTITFPDGTLPINDLLFAGDSVTFHFNIEQFGDFYAEGAIEGDSIRGALGSDYGELPFEGSRQIGEPEHEGETLDPAQLEAILSFLAQGKGIALAHAGLDALYNSPEYREMAGGGLFESHPWTQSVRITVEDPHTPATRHLGEDLWVHEEIYVLDVNPRWNSRVLLSLDTETVELTEASAGGEQNDYPISWIRMHNGGRVFATGLGHFADTWRTPAFLEHIVQGIRMVAGRTEASFSGHRVKEVIADNVWPDDIAVDEQGDVWIAELRGKVHHYDAQSGEVRQIAHIETTDPTNVEHGLYGIEVDPDFYEGSPYVYLYYAEPQTFINTLSRFVYEDGKINLESEHVLLRVPTEPQCCHQGGDLEWGPDSTLYLSTGDTGMSEVRPGWKMSEEQLAAFIDTHALKDYHWARLVDSERSAQNLQDLRGKILRINRDGTIPQDNPFYGNPGVRWEIYAYGLRNPYRFKVDHETGALYIGVVGPDASFDYDEYNISANGGENFGWPRTLGKLFYNEWTPELIPDFVPPFWEYTYEHGGRSATVGPIYRSTGQYAFGENFQNKIFVFDWARRWIKYGELVFATFESDQEEDVRIDVPNIQMPAKRLVNIKTFDTLRGTSPISMELGPDGSIYVAEFDGFWDAGPDAKVTRYRWIEENRAPLGKAEIRTDSNQSNLLYFDGIGIIDPDGDAVEYHWSFGDGNEAKAQNVSHAYDAPGEYQIVLEVTDIHGASSVMRWNWKVE
;
A
#
# COMPACT_ATOMS: atom_id res chain seq x y z
N GLU A 1 -41.34 14.22 -10.90
CA GLU A 1 -41.00 14.33 -12.33
C GLU A 1 -40.43 15.72 -12.57
N MET A 2 -39.12 15.83 -12.71
CA MET A 2 -38.43 17.05 -13.16
C MET A 2 -37.95 16.74 -14.58
N GLN A 3 -38.55 17.38 -15.59
CA GLN A 3 -38.07 17.29 -16.96
C GLN A 3 -36.88 18.24 -17.11
N VAL A 4 -35.69 17.68 -17.27
CA VAL A 4 -34.50 18.43 -17.71
C VAL A 4 -34.53 18.47 -19.25
N PRO A 5 -34.34 19.63 -19.90
CA PRO A 5 -34.25 19.69 -21.35
C PRO A 5 -32.95 19.03 -21.81
N LEU A 6 -33.04 18.01 -22.65
CA LEU A 6 -31.91 17.49 -23.42
C LEU A 6 -31.58 18.52 -24.51
N SER A 7 -30.73 19.49 -24.20
CA SER A 7 -30.04 20.32 -25.18
C SER A 7 -28.54 20.11 -25.02
N GLY A 8 -27.94 19.38 -25.96
CA GLY A 8 -26.50 19.09 -25.98
C GLY A 8 -26.21 17.61 -26.13
N ILE A 9 -26.64 16.99 -27.23
CA ILE A 9 -25.90 15.85 -27.76
C ILE A 9 -24.80 16.51 -28.61
N PRO A 10 -23.50 16.37 -28.27
CA PRO A 10 -22.45 16.81 -29.17
C PRO A 10 -22.61 16.10 -30.51
N SER A 11 -22.71 16.90 -31.56
CA SER A 11 -22.59 16.43 -32.93
C SER A 11 -21.12 16.20 -33.23
N GLU A 12 -20.79 14.96 -33.58
CA GLU A 12 -19.49 14.46 -34.05
C GLU A 12 -18.34 14.46 -33.02
N PRO A 13 -17.41 13.47 -33.09
CA PRO A 13 -16.22 13.45 -32.25
C PRO A 13 -15.35 14.69 -32.49
N GLU A 14 -14.74 15.21 -31.41
CA GLU A 14 -13.76 16.29 -31.45
C GLU A 14 -12.63 15.98 -32.46
N PRO A 15 -12.23 16.94 -33.31
CA PRO A 15 -11.18 16.73 -34.29
C PRO A 15 -9.82 16.49 -33.62
N ILE A 16 -9.11 15.45 -34.07
CA ILE A 16 -7.80 15.08 -33.54
C ILE A 16 -6.70 15.83 -34.31
N ASN A 17 -5.85 16.55 -33.59
CA ASN A 17 -4.79 17.36 -34.16
C ASN A 17 -3.40 16.71 -34.01
N TYR A 18 -2.60 16.69 -35.07
CA TYR A 18 -1.21 16.23 -35.07
C TYR A 18 -0.28 17.28 -35.67
N ASN A 19 0.78 17.64 -34.96
CA ASN A 19 1.89 18.39 -35.54
C ASN A 19 2.76 17.40 -36.30
N ILE A 20 2.65 17.38 -37.64
CA ILE A 20 3.41 16.47 -38.50
C ILE A 20 4.62 17.18 -39.13
N THR A 21 5.71 16.44 -39.28
CA THR A 21 6.92 16.82 -40.01
C THR A 21 7.06 15.90 -41.20
N ILE A 22 6.98 16.47 -42.41
CA ILE A 22 7.16 15.75 -43.68
C ILE A 22 8.62 15.88 -44.10
N THR A 23 9.29 14.75 -44.29
CA THR A 23 10.69 14.69 -44.70
C THR A 23 10.78 14.92 -46.21
N THR A 24 11.38 16.04 -46.63
CA THR A 24 11.63 16.33 -48.06
C THR A 24 13.14 16.36 -48.38
N PRO A 25 13.55 16.18 -49.65
CA PRO A 25 14.97 16.17 -50.04
C PRO A 25 15.73 17.49 -49.79
N GLN A 26 15.03 18.62 -49.62
CA GLN A 26 15.65 19.93 -49.45
C GLN A 26 15.64 20.38 -47.98
N SER A 27 14.52 20.19 -47.29
CA SER A 27 14.35 20.47 -45.85
C SER A 27 13.03 19.89 -45.32
N PRO A 28 12.95 19.47 -44.05
CA PRO A 28 11.68 19.05 -43.45
C PRO A 28 10.62 20.15 -43.50
N LEU A 29 9.37 19.79 -43.77
CA LEU A 29 8.22 20.69 -43.84
C LEU A 29 7.26 20.36 -42.70
N GLY A 30 6.99 21.33 -41.83
CA GLY A 30 5.98 21.18 -40.78
C GLY A 30 4.57 21.46 -41.30
N ALA A 31 3.60 20.68 -40.85
CA ALA A 31 2.17 20.89 -41.11
C ALA A 31 1.34 20.48 -39.87
N LEU A 32 0.12 21.02 -39.77
CA LEU A 32 -0.87 20.59 -38.79
C LEU A 32 -1.90 19.71 -39.51
N LEU A 33 -2.04 18.47 -39.08
CA LEU A 33 -3.04 17.52 -39.57
C LEU A 33 -4.20 17.46 -38.58
N THR A 34 -5.40 17.79 -39.05
CA THR A 34 -6.64 17.77 -38.27
C THR A 34 -7.59 16.73 -38.84
N LEU A 35 -7.96 15.73 -38.04
CA LEU A 35 -8.82 14.61 -38.43
C LEU A 35 -10.16 14.67 -37.67
N GLY A 36 -11.24 15.01 -38.36
CA GLY A 36 -12.55 15.27 -37.74
C GLY A 36 -13.73 15.06 -38.69
N GLY A 37 -13.75 13.92 -39.42
CA GLY A 37 -14.81 13.63 -40.38
C GLY A 37 -14.84 14.63 -41.54
N GLU A 38 -15.98 15.28 -41.76
CA GLU A 38 -16.17 16.29 -42.83
C GLU A 38 -15.36 17.59 -42.58
N SER A 39 -14.83 17.80 -41.37
CA SER A 39 -14.02 18.97 -41.00
C SER A 39 -12.51 18.77 -41.12
N SER A 40 -12.08 17.64 -41.68
CA SER A 40 -10.66 17.26 -41.74
C SER A 40 -9.85 18.18 -42.66
N THR A 41 -8.69 18.63 -42.19
CA THR A 41 -7.82 19.53 -42.95
C THR A 41 -6.34 19.22 -42.72
N ILE A 42 -5.50 19.65 -43.66
CA ILE A 42 -4.06 19.74 -43.48
C ILE A 42 -3.63 21.20 -43.69
N THR A 43 -2.93 21.76 -42.71
CA THR A 43 -2.52 23.16 -42.70
C THR A 43 -1.01 23.29 -42.81
N PHE A 44 -0.56 23.91 -43.90
CA PHE A 44 0.82 24.32 -44.13
C PHE A 44 0.98 25.81 -43.77
N PRO A 45 2.22 26.31 -43.62
CA PRO A 45 2.46 27.72 -43.30
C PRO A 45 1.85 28.73 -44.29
N ASP A 46 1.59 28.32 -45.53
CA ASP A 46 1.07 29.14 -46.62
C ASP A 46 -0.42 28.90 -46.95
N GLY A 47 -1.09 27.96 -46.27
CA GLY A 47 -2.51 27.74 -46.43
C GLY A 47 -3.04 26.43 -45.84
N THR A 48 -4.37 26.36 -45.70
CA THR A 48 -5.10 25.16 -45.25
C THR A 48 -5.81 24.51 -46.42
N LEU A 49 -5.69 23.18 -46.50
CA LEU A 49 -6.30 22.37 -47.54
C LEU A 49 -7.29 21.37 -46.90
N PRO A 50 -8.46 21.15 -47.52
CA PRO A 50 -9.40 20.13 -47.04
C PRO A 50 -8.84 18.73 -47.30
N ILE A 51 -9.13 17.82 -46.38
CA ILE A 51 -8.87 16.39 -46.55
C ILE A 51 -10.13 15.73 -47.08
N ASN A 52 -9.95 14.86 -48.06
CA ASN A 52 -10.98 14.06 -48.68
C ASN A 52 -10.66 12.56 -48.50
N ASP A 53 -11.68 11.71 -48.66
CA ASP A 53 -11.62 10.25 -48.51
C ASP A 53 -10.90 9.77 -47.23
N LEU A 54 -11.08 10.49 -46.11
CA LEU A 54 -10.55 10.06 -44.82
C LEU A 54 -11.20 8.73 -44.41
N LEU A 55 -10.38 7.73 -44.17
CA LEU A 55 -10.80 6.41 -43.72
C LEU A 55 -9.91 5.93 -42.59
N PHE A 56 -10.55 5.45 -41.52
CA PHE A 56 -9.90 4.78 -40.40
C PHE A 56 -10.16 3.28 -40.47
N ALA A 57 -9.11 2.48 -40.31
CA ALA A 57 -9.18 1.02 -40.28
C ALA A 57 -8.27 0.50 -39.16
N GLY A 58 -8.83 0.37 -37.95
CA GLY A 58 -8.05 0.12 -36.74
C GLY A 58 -7.11 1.29 -36.48
N ASP A 59 -5.83 1.00 -36.27
CA ASP A 59 -4.78 1.99 -36.05
C ASP A 59 -4.24 2.61 -37.34
N SER A 60 -4.80 2.26 -38.51
CA SER A 60 -4.42 2.85 -39.79
C SER A 60 -5.35 3.97 -40.20
N VAL A 61 -4.78 5.04 -40.76
CA VAL A 61 -5.51 6.14 -41.39
C VAL A 61 -5.03 6.36 -42.82
N THR A 62 -5.99 6.48 -43.74
CA THR A 62 -5.73 6.88 -45.12
C THR A 62 -6.52 8.12 -45.46
N PHE A 63 -5.91 9.05 -46.19
CA PHE A 63 -6.57 10.29 -46.60
C PHE A 63 -5.93 10.88 -47.86
N HIS A 64 -6.64 11.77 -48.56
CA HIS A 64 -6.09 12.44 -49.73
C HIS A 64 -6.35 13.95 -49.71
N PHE A 65 -5.47 14.72 -50.34
CA PHE A 65 -5.65 16.15 -50.57
C PHE A 65 -4.91 16.60 -51.83
N ASN A 66 -5.32 17.73 -52.40
CA ASN A 66 -4.73 18.26 -53.65
C ASN A 66 -4.02 19.59 -53.39
N ILE A 67 -2.81 19.73 -53.92
CA ILE A 67 -2.10 21.02 -53.96
C ILE A 67 -2.08 21.49 -55.41
N GLU A 68 -2.66 22.67 -55.71
CA GLU A 68 -2.88 23.17 -57.07
C GLU A 68 -1.61 23.15 -57.95
N GLN A 69 -0.42 23.35 -57.36
CA GLN A 69 0.86 23.37 -58.09
C GLN A 69 1.54 21.98 -58.21
N PHE A 70 1.19 21.02 -57.34
CA PHE A 70 1.90 19.74 -57.20
C PHE A 70 1.03 18.50 -57.43
N GLY A 71 -0.29 18.67 -57.60
CA GLY A 71 -1.21 17.57 -57.86
C GLY A 71 -1.73 16.89 -56.59
N ASP A 72 -2.22 15.67 -56.74
CA ASP A 72 -2.84 14.89 -55.67
C ASP A 72 -1.79 14.20 -54.79
N PHE A 73 -2.05 14.20 -53.48
CA PHE A 73 -1.30 13.47 -52.48
C PHE A 73 -2.22 12.46 -51.79
N TYR A 74 -1.72 11.24 -51.65
CA TYR A 74 -2.39 10.14 -50.96
C TYR A 74 -1.55 9.75 -49.75
N ALA A 75 -2.16 9.74 -48.57
CA ALA A 75 -1.51 9.41 -47.32
C ALA A 75 -1.95 8.03 -46.83
N GLU A 76 -0.99 7.25 -46.35
CA GLU A 76 -1.23 6.07 -45.51
C GLU A 76 -0.35 6.20 -44.27
N GLY A 77 -0.96 6.10 -43.09
CA GLY A 77 -0.27 6.21 -41.81
C GLY A 77 -0.81 5.25 -40.76
N ALA A 78 0.01 5.01 -39.74
CA ALA A 78 -0.31 4.27 -38.53
C ALA A 78 -0.32 5.24 -37.33
N ILE A 79 -1.30 5.07 -36.45
CA ILE A 79 -1.50 5.80 -35.21
C ILE A 79 -1.04 4.88 -34.07
N GLU A 80 -0.03 5.32 -33.32
CA GLU A 80 0.52 4.58 -32.18
C GLU A 80 0.52 5.52 -30.97
N GLY A 81 -0.51 5.39 -30.12
CA GLY A 81 -0.75 6.29 -28.98
C GLY A 81 -0.94 7.74 -29.44
N ASP A 82 -0.10 8.65 -28.94
CA ASP A 82 -0.09 10.07 -29.34
C ASP A 82 0.82 10.35 -30.54
N SER A 83 1.21 9.34 -31.31
CA SER A 83 2.06 9.52 -32.49
C SER A 83 1.36 9.03 -33.76
N ILE A 84 1.68 9.68 -34.88
CA ILE A 84 1.27 9.26 -36.21
C ILE A 84 2.50 9.19 -37.12
N ARG A 85 2.65 8.10 -37.87
CA ARG A 85 3.74 7.92 -38.82
C ARG A 85 3.21 7.33 -40.12
N GLY A 86 3.72 7.82 -41.25
CA GLY A 86 3.24 7.37 -42.55
C GLY A 86 4.04 7.94 -43.70
N ALA A 87 3.47 7.83 -44.90
CA ALA A 87 4.04 8.43 -46.10
C ALA A 87 2.95 9.13 -46.94
N LEU A 88 3.33 10.24 -47.56
CA LEU A 88 2.56 10.92 -48.60
C LEU A 88 3.06 10.46 -49.96
N GLY A 89 2.26 9.66 -50.66
CA GLY A 89 2.49 9.26 -52.05
C GLY A 89 2.03 10.34 -53.03
N SER A 90 2.87 10.64 -54.00
CA SER A 90 2.57 11.53 -55.13
C SER A 90 3.18 11.00 -56.42
N ASP A 91 2.85 11.61 -57.56
CA ASP A 91 3.48 11.34 -58.87
C ASP A 91 5.01 11.59 -58.87
N TYR A 92 5.54 12.25 -57.83
CA TYR A 92 6.95 12.59 -57.67
C TYR A 92 7.69 11.71 -56.66
N GLY A 93 7.02 10.71 -56.08
CA GLY A 93 7.56 9.79 -55.08
C GLY A 93 6.87 9.89 -53.72
N GLU A 94 7.35 9.09 -52.76
CA GLU A 94 6.84 9.04 -51.39
C GLU A 94 7.64 9.96 -50.46
N LEU A 95 6.91 10.72 -49.63
CA LEU A 95 7.49 11.60 -48.61
C LEU A 95 7.07 11.09 -47.22
N PRO A 96 8.00 10.56 -46.41
CA PRO A 96 7.70 10.12 -45.06
C PRO A 96 7.23 11.29 -44.20
N PHE A 97 6.26 11.06 -43.33
CA PHE A 97 5.89 11.99 -42.28
C PHE A 97 5.82 11.30 -40.93
N GLU A 98 6.17 12.05 -39.90
CA GLU A 98 5.98 11.67 -38.50
C GLU A 98 5.37 12.85 -37.76
N GLY A 99 4.50 12.60 -36.81
CA GLY A 99 3.94 13.66 -35.99
C GLY A 99 3.54 13.18 -34.62
N SER A 100 3.47 14.14 -33.71
CA SER A 100 2.91 13.95 -32.39
C SER A 100 1.56 14.65 -32.32
N ARG A 101 0.63 14.03 -31.61
CA ARG A 101 -0.67 14.61 -31.29
C ARG A 101 -0.43 15.92 -30.57
N GLN A 102 -1.14 16.97 -30.97
CA GLN A 102 -1.33 18.08 -30.07
C GLN A 102 -2.22 17.58 -28.94
N ILE A 103 -1.58 17.16 -27.85
CA ILE A 103 -2.21 17.19 -26.55
C ILE A 103 -2.32 18.69 -26.25
N GLY A 104 -3.48 19.28 -26.53
CA GLY A 104 -3.78 20.54 -25.87
C GLY A 104 -3.61 20.28 -24.37
N GLU A 105 -2.99 21.21 -23.64
CA GLU A 105 -3.51 21.42 -22.29
C GLU A 105 -5.03 21.45 -22.47
N PRO A 106 -5.81 20.68 -21.69
CA PRO A 106 -7.25 20.78 -21.81
C PRO A 106 -7.55 22.27 -21.78
N GLU A 107 -8.13 22.83 -22.84
CA GLU A 107 -8.82 24.09 -22.67
C GLU A 107 -9.93 23.71 -21.70
N HIS A 108 -9.63 23.87 -20.41
CA HIS A 108 -10.57 23.71 -19.33
C HIS A 108 -11.55 24.87 -19.48
N GLU A 109 -12.44 24.81 -20.48
CA GLU A 109 -13.68 25.61 -20.54
C GLU A 109 -14.68 25.12 -19.47
N GLY A 110 -14.14 24.78 -18.29
CA GLY A 110 -14.80 24.16 -17.16
C GLY A 110 -14.55 24.90 -15.84
N GLU A 111 -14.10 26.17 -15.84
CA GLU A 111 -14.34 27.03 -14.67
C GLU A 111 -15.83 27.42 -14.64
N THR A 112 -16.69 26.48 -14.26
CA THR A 112 -18.15 26.66 -14.24
C THR A 112 -18.69 27.20 -12.91
N LEU A 113 -17.81 27.47 -11.95
CA LEU A 113 -18.16 28.13 -10.69
C LEU A 113 -17.30 29.37 -10.49
N ASP A 114 -17.96 30.53 -10.39
CA ASP A 114 -17.30 31.74 -9.93
C ASP A 114 -16.92 31.63 -8.44
N PRO A 115 -16.01 32.48 -7.93
CA PRO A 115 -15.58 32.41 -6.53
C PRO A 115 -16.72 32.49 -5.51
N ALA A 116 -17.81 33.21 -5.81
CA ALA A 116 -18.95 33.31 -4.90
C ALA A 116 -19.79 32.02 -4.89
N GLN A 117 -19.88 31.32 -6.03
CA GLN A 117 -20.52 30.01 -6.10
C GLN A 117 -19.71 28.94 -5.34
N LEU A 118 -18.39 28.94 -5.49
CA LEU A 118 -17.52 28.05 -4.70
C LEU A 118 -17.63 28.36 -3.20
N GLU A 119 -17.58 29.63 -2.80
CA GLU A 119 -17.76 30.04 -1.41
C GLU A 119 -19.13 29.62 -0.86
N ALA A 120 -20.19 29.68 -1.67
CA ALA A 120 -21.52 29.21 -1.28
C ALA A 120 -21.54 27.69 -1.01
N ILE A 121 -20.85 26.90 -1.82
CA ILE A 121 -20.72 25.44 -1.65
C ILE A 121 -19.94 25.13 -0.36
N LEU A 122 -18.79 25.77 -0.15
CA LEU A 122 -17.98 25.57 1.05
C LEU A 122 -18.72 26.03 2.32
N SER A 123 -19.44 27.16 2.24
CA SER A 123 -20.28 27.66 3.33
C SER A 123 -21.46 26.74 3.64
N PHE A 124 -21.99 26.03 2.64
CA PHE A 124 -23.05 25.04 2.83
C PHE A 124 -22.54 23.85 3.65
N LEU A 125 -21.34 23.34 3.34
CA LEU A 125 -20.68 22.31 4.16
C LEU A 125 -20.38 22.81 5.57
N ALA A 126 -19.84 24.03 5.72
CA ALA A 126 -19.55 24.64 7.01
C ALA A 126 -20.77 24.76 7.95
N GLN A 127 -21.99 24.71 7.39
CA GLN A 127 -23.25 24.69 8.13
C GLN A 127 -23.73 23.26 8.46
N GLY A 128 -22.87 22.25 8.36
CA GLY A 128 -23.19 20.84 8.65
C GLY A 128 -24.02 20.15 7.59
N LYS A 129 -24.07 20.68 6.36
CA LYS A 129 -24.76 20.06 5.23
C LYS A 129 -23.83 19.10 4.49
N GLY A 130 -24.28 18.53 3.38
CA GLY A 130 -23.48 17.54 2.66
C GLY A 130 -23.56 17.62 1.15
N ILE A 131 -22.53 17.09 0.51
CA ILE A 131 -22.29 17.12 -0.93
C ILE A 131 -22.02 15.71 -1.43
N ALA A 132 -22.59 15.37 -2.59
CA ALA A 132 -22.29 14.15 -3.32
C ALA A 132 -21.60 14.53 -4.65
N LEU A 133 -20.44 13.96 -4.91
CA LEU A 133 -19.67 14.09 -6.16
C LEU A 133 -19.76 12.78 -6.93
N ALA A 134 -19.99 12.85 -8.24
CA ALA A 134 -20.03 11.69 -9.12
C ALA A 134 -19.27 11.97 -10.41
N HIS A 135 -18.35 11.07 -10.77
CA HIS A 135 -17.54 11.08 -11.98
C HIS A 135 -16.89 12.45 -12.25
N ALA A 136 -17.45 13.25 -13.16
CA ALA A 136 -16.97 14.60 -13.50
C ALA A 136 -16.93 15.58 -12.31
N GLY A 137 -17.59 15.27 -11.18
CA GLY A 137 -17.36 16.01 -9.93
C GLY A 137 -15.91 15.91 -9.41
N LEU A 138 -15.15 14.91 -9.82
CA LEU A 138 -13.73 14.74 -9.52
C LEU A 138 -12.82 15.23 -10.67
N ASP A 139 -13.38 15.52 -11.84
CA ASP A 139 -12.74 16.17 -12.99
C ASP A 139 -13.20 17.63 -13.09
N ALA A 140 -12.94 18.40 -12.03
CA ALA A 140 -13.40 19.78 -11.92
C ALA A 140 -12.54 20.59 -10.94
N LEU A 141 -12.51 21.91 -11.15
CA LEU A 141 -11.96 22.90 -10.21
C LEU A 141 -10.52 22.60 -9.74
N TYR A 142 -9.67 22.09 -10.63
CA TYR A 142 -8.25 21.76 -10.38
C TYR A 142 -7.45 22.85 -9.66
N ASN A 143 -7.77 24.12 -9.97
CA ASN A 143 -7.09 25.29 -9.44
C ASN A 143 -7.57 25.72 -8.04
N SER A 144 -8.56 25.04 -7.44
CA SER A 144 -9.03 25.33 -6.08
C SER A 144 -8.50 24.31 -5.07
N PRO A 145 -7.54 24.72 -4.21
CA PRO A 145 -7.09 23.90 -3.09
C PRO A 145 -8.22 23.50 -2.15
N GLU A 146 -9.20 24.38 -1.93
CA GLU A 146 -10.33 24.13 -1.03
C GLU A 146 -11.28 23.07 -1.58
N TYR A 147 -11.59 23.10 -2.89
CA TYR A 147 -12.40 22.06 -3.53
C TYR A 147 -11.68 20.71 -3.54
N ARG A 148 -10.39 20.72 -3.88
CA ARG A 148 -9.51 19.54 -3.82
C ARG A 148 -9.51 18.93 -2.43
N GLU A 149 -9.28 19.76 -1.41
CA GLU A 149 -9.31 19.31 -0.04
C GLU A 149 -10.69 18.73 0.28
N MET A 150 -11.78 19.44 0.00
CA MET A 150 -13.14 18.94 0.20
C MET A 150 -13.39 17.55 -0.42
N ALA A 151 -12.93 17.33 -1.66
CA ALA A 151 -13.10 16.08 -2.38
C ALA A 151 -12.31 14.90 -1.78
N GLY A 152 -11.35 15.13 -0.88
CA GLY A 152 -10.49 14.08 -0.30
C GLY A 152 -9.00 14.22 -0.64
N GLY A 153 -8.64 15.23 -1.43
CA GLY A 153 -7.28 15.49 -1.91
C GLY A 153 -7.04 15.06 -3.35
N GLY A 154 -7.67 13.96 -3.78
CA GLY A 154 -7.54 13.39 -5.12
C GLY A 154 -8.56 13.92 -6.12
N LEU A 155 -8.06 14.40 -7.27
CA LEU A 155 -8.85 14.74 -8.45
C LEU A 155 -8.39 13.89 -9.63
N PHE A 156 -9.19 13.86 -10.70
CA PHE A 156 -8.87 13.12 -11.92
C PHE A 156 -7.49 13.49 -12.47
N GLU A 157 -6.68 12.48 -12.78
CA GLU A 157 -5.39 12.63 -13.46
C GLU A 157 -5.40 11.96 -14.83
N SER A 158 -5.91 10.72 -14.89
CA SER A 158 -6.04 9.95 -16.12
C SER A 158 -7.09 8.85 -16.00
N HIS A 159 -7.45 8.21 -17.12
CA HIS A 159 -8.35 7.06 -17.16
C HIS A 159 -7.83 5.96 -18.10
N PRO A 160 -6.76 5.22 -17.74
CA PRO A 160 -6.14 4.24 -18.63
C PRO A 160 -7.05 3.06 -18.98
N TRP A 161 -8.13 2.86 -18.23
CA TRP A 161 -9.03 1.73 -18.41
C TRP A 161 -10.47 2.19 -18.64
N THR A 162 -10.96 1.94 -19.86
CA THR A 162 -12.37 2.07 -20.22
C THR A 162 -12.89 0.69 -20.64
N GLN A 163 -13.24 -0.12 -19.64
CA GLN A 163 -13.55 -1.54 -19.84
C GLN A 163 -14.44 -2.08 -18.72
N SER A 164 -14.80 -3.37 -18.84
CA SER A 164 -15.48 -4.08 -17.75
C SER A 164 -14.47 -4.48 -16.68
N VAL A 165 -14.62 -3.97 -15.46
CA VAL A 165 -13.73 -4.23 -14.34
C VAL A 165 -14.50 -4.78 -13.14
N ARG A 166 -13.77 -5.42 -12.23
CA ARG A 166 -14.28 -5.78 -10.91
C ARG A 166 -13.94 -4.68 -9.91
N ILE A 167 -14.92 -4.29 -9.12
CA ILE A 167 -14.78 -3.33 -8.02
C ILE A 167 -14.88 -4.10 -6.72
N THR A 168 -13.86 -3.98 -5.87
CA THR A 168 -13.84 -4.54 -4.51
C THR A 168 -14.68 -3.66 -3.59
N VAL A 169 -15.59 -4.27 -2.84
CA VAL A 169 -16.31 -3.58 -1.76
C VAL A 169 -15.44 -3.57 -0.52
N GLU A 170 -14.94 -2.39 -0.17
CA GLU A 170 -14.09 -2.20 0.99
C GLU A 170 -14.92 -1.98 2.26
N ASP A 171 -15.93 -1.12 2.27
CA ASP A 171 -16.78 -1.01 3.47
C ASP A 171 -18.12 -1.71 3.21
N PRO A 172 -18.31 -2.98 3.59
CA PRO A 172 -19.58 -3.69 3.35
C PRO A 172 -20.68 -3.27 4.33
N HIS A 173 -20.39 -2.43 5.33
CA HIS A 173 -21.36 -2.05 6.38
C HIS A 173 -22.03 -0.71 6.08
N THR A 174 -21.32 0.17 5.37
CA THR A 174 -21.85 1.48 4.96
C THR A 174 -23.13 1.33 4.13
N PRO A 175 -24.18 2.14 4.38
CA PRO A 175 -25.45 2.04 3.64
C PRO A 175 -25.32 2.15 2.12
N ALA A 176 -24.32 2.86 1.61
CA ALA A 176 -24.03 2.99 0.19
C ALA A 176 -23.50 1.70 -0.45
N THR A 177 -23.02 0.73 0.31
CA THR A 177 -22.25 -0.41 -0.22
C THR A 177 -22.75 -1.75 0.30
N ARG A 178 -23.47 -1.78 1.43
CA ARG A 178 -24.01 -3.03 2.03
C ARG A 178 -24.90 -3.89 1.14
N HIS A 179 -25.44 -3.35 0.06
CA HIS A 179 -26.25 -4.09 -0.91
C HIS A 179 -25.46 -4.67 -2.08
N LEU A 180 -24.16 -4.34 -2.21
CA LEU A 180 -23.34 -4.70 -3.36
C LEU A 180 -22.77 -6.14 -3.27
N GLY A 181 -22.69 -6.73 -2.08
CA GLY A 181 -21.98 -7.98 -1.86
C GLY A 181 -20.48 -7.73 -1.68
N GLU A 182 -19.63 -8.72 -2.00
CA GLU A 182 -18.17 -8.61 -1.89
C GLU A 182 -17.55 -7.88 -3.10
N ASP A 183 -18.13 -8.04 -4.28
CA ASP A 183 -17.66 -7.42 -5.50
C ASP A 183 -18.80 -6.95 -6.43
N LEU A 184 -18.47 -6.01 -7.32
CA LEU A 184 -19.36 -5.49 -8.34
C LEU A 184 -18.63 -5.44 -9.69
N TRP A 185 -19.23 -6.03 -10.72
CA TRP A 185 -18.77 -5.85 -12.11
C TRP A 185 -19.45 -4.65 -12.74
N VAL A 186 -18.66 -3.74 -13.32
CA VAL A 186 -19.14 -2.56 -14.04
C VAL A 186 -18.33 -2.34 -15.32
N HIS A 187 -18.98 -1.86 -16.37
CA HIS A 187 -18.29 -1.30 -17.54
C HIS A 187 -18.17 0.21 -17.33
N GLU A 188 -16.95 0.71 -17.16
CA GLU A 188 -16.74 2.09 -16.73
C GLU A 188 -15.40 2.67 -17.21
N GLU A 189 -15.32 4.00 -17.25
CA GLU A 189 -14.09 4.77 -17.36
C GLU A 189 -13.47 4.93 -15.96
N ILE A 190 -12.43 4.16 -15.67
CA ILE A 190 -11.82 4.09 -14.35
C ILE A 190 -10.77 5.19 -14.19
N TYR A 191 -11.04 6.10 -13.25
CA TYR A 191 -10.15 7.20 -12.91
C TYR A 191 -8.93 6.72 -12.10
N VAL A 192 -7.78 7.22 -12.50
CA VAL A 192 -6.58 7.36 -11.67
C VAL A 192 -6.59 8.79 -11.12
N LEU A 193 -6.40 8.91 -9.82
CA LEU A 193 -6.41 10.18 -9.11
C LEU A 193 -4.98 10.62 -8.81
N ASP A 194 -4.71 11.92 -8.92
CA ASP A 194 -3.38 12.49 -8.66
C ASP A 194 -2.92 12.35 -7.19
N VAL A 195 -3.86 12.22 -6.27
CA VAL A 195 -3.64 11.96 -4.84
C VAL A 195 -4.60 10.89 -4.37
N ASN A 196 -4.07 9.88 -3.69
CA ASN A 196 -4.89 8.82 -3.12
C ASN A 196 -5.73 9.33 -1.93
N PRO A 197 -7.09 9.30 -1.99
CA PRO A 197 -7.97 9.86 -0.96
C PRO A 197 -7.97 9.07 0.36
N ARG A 198 -7.38 7.88 0.42
CA ARG A 198 -7.38 6.96 1.58
C ARG A 198 -6.71 7.54 2.83
N TRP A 199 -5.83 8.52 2.66
CA TRP A 199 -5.21 9.26 3.77
C TRP A 199 -6.16 10.23 4.47
N ASN A 200 -7.21 10.69 3.78
CA ASN A 200 -8.11 11.73 4.27
C ASN A 200 -9.57 11.27 4.36
N SER A 201 -9.85 10.03 3.97
CA SER A 201 -11.19 9.54 3.73
C SER A 201 -11.33 8.05 4.05
N ARG A 202 -12.54 7.66 4.43
CA ARG A 202 -12.97 6.27 4.50
C ARG A 202 -13.33 5.80 3.09
N VAL A 203 -12.50 4.94 2.52
CA VAL A 203 -12.73 4.34 1.20
C VAL A 203 -13.80 3.25 1.30
N LEU A 204 -14.76 3.30 0.39
CA LEU A 204 -15.88 2.38 0.32
C LEU A 204 -15.71 1.34 -0.78
N LEU A 205 -15.18 1.76 -1.94
CA LEU A 205 -14.99 0.94 -3.13
C LEU A 205 -13.60 1.21 -3.71
N SER A 206 -12.98 0.18 -4.29
CA SER A 206 -11.70 0.28 -5.01
C SER A 206 -11.67 -0.62 -6.23
N LEU A 207 -10.83 -0.30 -7.22
CA LEU A 207 -10.55 -1.21 -8.33
C LEU A 207 -9.94 -2.52 -7.83
N ASP A 208 -10.37 -3.64 -8.38
CA ASP A 208 -9.60 -4.88 -8.35
C ASP A 208 -8.61 -4.89 -9.53
N THR A 209 -7.33 -4.77 -9.19
CA THR A 209 -6.25 -4.67 -10.16
C THR A 209 -6.04 -5.93 -10.98
N GLU A 210 -6.55 -7.10 -10.54
CA GLU A 210 -6.49 -8.35 -11.32
C GLU A 210 -7.36 -8.30 -12.60
N THR A 211 -8.22 -7.30 -12.72
CA THR A 211 -9.11 -7.12 -13.89
C THR A 211 -8.64 -6.09 -14.89
N VAL A 212 -7.45 -5.51 -14.67
CA VAL A 212 -6.85 -4.52 -15.56
C VAL A 212 -5.37 -4.84 -15.81
N GLU A 213 -4.87 -4.41 -16.96
CA GLU A 213 -3.42 -4.44 -17.21
C GLU A 213 -2.77 -3.20 -16.60
N LEU A 214 -1.89 -3.41 -15.62
CA LEU A 214 -1.06 -2.36 -15.04
C LEU A 214 0.21 -2.19 -15.88
N THR A 215 0.24 -1.18 -16.75
CA THR A 215 1.45 -0.71 -17.44
C THR A 215 2.17 0.35 -16.62
N GLU A 216 3.47 0.60 -16.85
CA GLU A 216 4.21 1.69 -16.21
C GLU A 216 3.54 3.07 -16.41
N ALA A 217 2.93 3.28 -17.59
CA ALA A 217 2.22 4.51 -17.93
C ALA A 217 0.86 4.64 -17.20
N SER A 218 0.17 3.54 -16.92
CA SER A 218 -1.10 3.52 -16.16
C SER A 218 -0.89 3.43 -14.64
N ALA A 219 0.29 3.01 -14.19
CA ALA A 219 0.60 2.75 -12.77
C ALA A 219 1.10 3.97 -12.01
N GLY A 220 1.21 5.14 -12.66
CA GLY A 220 1.51 6.43 -12.02
C GLY A 220 2.63 6.36 -10.97
N GLY A 221 3.71 5.61 -11.27
CA GLY A 221 4.77 5.29 -10.32
C GLY A 221 4.27 4.62 -9.04
N GLU A 222 4.42 3.30 -8.93
CA GLU A 222 4.30 2.55 -7.66
C GLU A 222 2.90 2.54 -6.99
N GLN A 223 1.89 3.19 -7.59
CA GLN A 223 0.53 3.23 -7.05
C GLN A 223 -0.27 2.02 -7.56
N ASN A 224 -0.34 0.96 -6.76
CA ASN A 224 -1.23 -0.19 -7.00
C ASN A 224 -2.56 -0.03 -6.24
N ASP A 225 -3.01 1.18 -5.96
CA ASP A 225 -4.21 1.40 -5.15
C ASP A 225 -5.08 2.51 -5.73
N TYR A 226 -6.28 2.13 -6.18
CA TYR A 226 -7.21 3.00 -6.91
C TYR A 226 -8.57 3.05 -6.20
N PRO A 227 -8.75 3.95 -5.21
CA PRO A 227 -10.05 4.20 -4.60
C PRO A 227 -11.06 4.72 -5.64
N ILE A 228 -12.25 4.14 -5.62
CA ILE A 228 -13.33 4.43 -6.58
C ILE A 228 -14.44 5.24 -5.91
N SER A 229 -14.75 4.95 -4.65
CA SER A 229 -15.74 5.72 -3.89
C SER A 229 -15.32 5.83 -2.44
N TRP A 230 -15.61 6.97 -1.81
CA TRP A 230 -15.24 7.24 -0.42
C TRP A 230 -16.18 8.25 0.23
N ILE A 231 -16.13 8.28 1.55
CA ILE A 231 -16.80 9.27 2.39
C ILE A 231 -15.82 9.94 3.34
N ARG A 232 -16.12 11.18 3.69
CA ARG A 232 -15.36 11.91 4.70
C ARG A 232 -16.14 13.07 5.30
N MET A 233 -15.62 13.56 6.41
CA MET A 233 -15.99 14.85 6.97
C MET A 233 -15.05 15.94 6.45
N HIS A 234 -15.62 17.10 6.14
CA HIS A 234 -14.88 18.29 5.75
C HIS A 234 -15.57 19.54 6.28
N ASN A 235 -14.85 20.34 7.10
CA ASN A 235 -15.36 21.57 7.70
C ASN A 235 -16.72 21.42 8.40
N GLY A 236 -16.97 20.29 9.07
CA GLY A 236 -18.23 19.99 9.76
C GLY A 236 -19.36 19.48 8.86
N GLY A 237 -19.17 19.43 7.53
CA GLY A 237 -20.11 18.85 6.57
C GLY A 237 -19.69 17.46 6.09
N ARG A 238 -20.63 16.75 5.45
CA ARG A 238 -20.48 15.37 4.95
C ARG A 238 -20.22 15.34 3.45
N VAL A 239 -19.20 14.61 3.02
CA VAL A 239 -18.88 14.43 1.59
C VAL A 239 -18.95 12.95 1.22
N PHE A 240 -19.61 12.67 0.11
CA PHE A 240 -19.59 11.38 -0.59
C PHE A 240 -19.06 11.62 -1.99
N ALA A 241 -18.09 10.82 -2.42
CA ALA A 241 -17.51 10.93 -3.75
C ALA A 241 -17.43 9.55 -4.42
N THR A 242 -17.61 9.53 -5.73
CA THR A 242 -17.40 8.34 -6.55
C THR A 242 -16.90 8.70 -7.95
N GLY A 243 -15.91 7.96 -8.44
CA GLY A 243 -15.42 8.04 -9.82
C GLY A 243 -16.33 7.35 -10.84
N LEU A 244 -17.26 6.51 -10.41
CA LEU A 244 -18.22 5.85 -11.30
C LEU A 244 -19.29 6.82 -11.84
N GLY A 245 -19.79 6.54 -13.05
CA GLY A 245 -20.92 7.26 -13.65
C GLY A 245 -20.66 7.93 -14.99
N HIS A 246 -19.62 7.55 -15.75
CA HIS A 246 -19.37 8.06 -17.09
C HIS A 246 -20.50 7.64 -18.05
N PHE A 247 -20.76 6.33 -18.12
CA PHE A 247 -21.69 5.78 -19.10
C PHE A 247 -23.14 5.88 -18.65
N ALA A 248 -24.04 6.18 -19.61
CA ALA A 248 -25.48 6.19 -19.39
C ALA A 248 -26.02 4.82 -18.90
N ASP A 249 -25.36 3.72 -19.24
CA ASP A 249 -25.74 2.39 -18.79
C ASP A 249 -25.40 2.15 -17.31
N THR A 250 -24.33 2.77 -16.78
CA THR A 250 -24.02 2.75 -15.34
C THR A 250 -25.21 3.29 -14.54
N TRP A 251 -25.83 4.38 -15.00
CA TRP A 251 -27.04 4.98 -14.40
C TRP A 251 -28.32 4.15 -14.53
N ARG A 252 -28.28 3.01 -15.24
CA ARG A 252 -29.38 2.05 -15.33
C ARG A 252 -29.14 0.80 -14.49
N THR A 253 -27.93 0.63 -13.96
CA THR A 253 -27.55 -0.51 -13.11
C THR A 253 -28.19 -0.34 -11.72
N PRO A 254 -29.08 -1.26 -11.29
CA PRO A 254 -29.77 -1.12 -10.01
C PRO A 254 -28.82 -1.01 -8.80
N ALA A 255 -27.72 -1.75 -8.83
CA ALA A 255 -26.69 -1.72 -7.79
C ALA A 255 -26.02 -0.33 -7.65
N PHE A 256 -25.67 0.29 -8.78
CA PHE A 256 -25.10 1.64 -8.81
C PHE A 256 -26.14 2.71 -8.43
N LEU A 257 -27.38 2.58 -8.91
CA LEU A 257 -28.46 3.49 -8.52
C LEU A 257 -28.68 3.49 -7.00
N GLU A 258 -28.72 2.31 -6.37
CA GLU A 258 -28.83 2.22 -4.92
C GLU A 258 -27.59 2.80 -4.21
N HIS A 259 -26.38 2.57 -4.75
CA HIS A 259 -25.13 3.16 -4.23
C HIS A 259 -25.19 4.70 -4.20
N ILE A 260 -25.53 5.32 -5.33
CA ILE A 260 -25.67 6.79 -5.43
C ILE A 260 -26.82 7.30 -4.55
N VAL A 261 -27.98 6.65 -4.57
CA VAL A 261 -29.14 7.09 -3.76
C VAL A 261 -28.83 7.05 -2.27
N GLN A 262 -28.16 6.00 -1.80
CA GLN A 262 -27.76 5.90 -0.40
C GLN A 262 -26.64 6.88 -0.06
N GLY A 263 -25.64 7.07 -0.92
CA GLY A 263 -24.63 8.12 -0.77
C GLY A 263 -25.27 9.51 -0.60
N ILE A 264 -26.23 9.86 -1.45
CA ILE A 264 -27.00 11.12 -1.35
C ILE A 264 -27.79 11.20 -0.03
N ARG A 265 -28.44 10.11 0.39
CA ARG A 265 -29.19 10.09 1.66
C ARG A 265 -28.28 10.27 2.87
N MET A 266 -27.11 9.64 2.86
CA MET A 266 -26.11 9.77 3.92
C MET A 266 -25.64 11.21 4.06
N VAL A 267 -25.17 11.84 2.98
CA VAL A 267 -24.69 13.24 3.06
C VAL A 267 -25.80 14.23 3.41
N ALA A 268 -27.04 13.95 2.99
CA ALA A 268 -28.22 14.70 3.37
C ALA A 268 -28.69 14.50 4.83
N GLY A 269 -28.06 13.60 5.59
CA GLY A 269 -28.45 13.28 6.97
C GLY A 269 -29.79 12.55 7.05
N ARG A 270 -30.18 11.81 6.00
CA ARG A 270 -31.42 11.02 5.94
C ARG A 270 -31.21 9.54 6.22
N THR A 271 -29.97 9.09 6.14
CA THR A 271 -29.53 7.74 6.53
C THR A 271 -28.29 7.91 7.41
N GLU A 272 -28.27 7.24 8.55
CA GLU A 272 -27.12 7.23 9.45
C GLU A 272 -25.95 6.48 8.82
N ALA A 273 -24.75 7.04 8.92
CA ALA A 273 -23.49 6.46 8.50
C ALA A 273 -22.35 7.20 9.21
N SER A 274 -21.31 6.46 9.61
CA SER A 274 -20.09 7.06 10.13
C SER A 274 -19.26 7.63 8.98
N PHE A 275 -19.02 8.93 8.99
CA PHE A 275 -18.13 9.62 8.04
C PHE A 275 -16.71 9.82 8.61
N SER A 276 -16.47 9.38 9.85
CA SER A 276 -15.15 9.28 10.47
C SER A 276 -14.37 8.08 9.93
N GLY A 277 -13.12 7.95 10.35
CA GLY A 277 -12.25 6.85 9.93
C GLY A 277 -11.26 7.32 8.88
N HIS A 278 -10.02 7.50 9.29
CA HIS A 278 -8.91 7.73 8.38
C HIS A 278 -7.63 7.14 8.96
N ARG A 279 -6.68 6.88 8.08
CA ARG A 279 -5.35 6.43 8.47
C ARG A 279 -4.49 7.62 8.88
N VAL A 280 -3.84 7.50 10.03
CA VAL A 280 -2.85 8.46 10.54
C VAL A 280 -1.49 7.78 10.62
N LYS A 281 -0.44 8.52 10.28
CA LYS A 281 0.97 8.12 10.44
C LYS A 281 1.64 9.07 11.43
N GLU A 282 2.29 8.52 12.45
CA GLU A 282 2.96 9.27 13.52
C GLU A 282 4.41 8.83 13.67
N VAL A 283 5.29 9.76 14.01
CA VAL A 283 6.66 9.43 14.43
C VAL A 283 6.65 9.19 15.93
N ILE A 284 7.05 8.00 16.37
CA ILE A 284 7.10 7.63 17.80
C ILE A 284 8.52 7.63 18.36
N ALA A 285 9.52 7.42 17.49
CA ALA A 285 10.93 7.56 17.84
C ALA A 285 11.66 8.20 16.67
N ASP A 286 12.35 9.31 16.91
CA ASP A 286 13.24 9.98 15.96
C ASP A 286 14.69 9.88 16.45
N ASN A 287 15.64 10.19 15.55
CA ASN A 287 17.08 10.14 15.87
C ASN A 287 17.53 8.77 16.41
N VAL A 288 16.91 7.71 15.90
CA VAL A 288 17.27 6.32 16.09
C VAL A 288 17.57 5.72 14.72
N TRP A 289 18.46 4.74 14.67
CA TRP A 289 18.93 4.09 13.44
C TRP A 289 18.47 2.63 13.38
N PRO A 290 17.16 2.37 13.31
CA PRO A 290 16.60 1.04 13.52
C PRO A 290 17.01 0.11 12.37
N ASP A 291 17.51 -1.06 12.71
CA ASP A 291 17.58 -2.21 11.80
C ASP A 291 16.33 -3.07 12.01
N ASP A 292 16.00 -3.35 13.27
CA ASP A 292 14.87 -4.17 13.68
C ASP A 292 14.12 -3.59 14.90
N ILE A 293 12.85 -3.96 15.04
CA ILE A 293 11.98 -3.55 16.13
C ILE A 293 11.14 -4.72 16.66
N ALA A 294 10.84 -4.71 17.94
CA ALA A 294 9.83 -5.58 18.55
C ALA A 294 8.79 -4.73 19.30
N VAL A 295 7.53 -5.18 19.30
CA VAL A 295 6.42 -4.51 20.00
C VAL A 295 5.83 -5.47 21.03
N ASP A 296 5.79 -5.07 22.30
CA ASP A 296 5.30 -5.93 23.37
C ASP A 296 3.78 -5.76 23.64
N GLU A 297 3.26 -6.55 24.58
CA GLU A 297 1.83 -6.54 24.94
C GLU A 297 1.31 -5.22 25.55
N GLN A 298 2.19 -4.33 26.01
CA GLN A 298 1.82 -2.99 26.47
C GLN A 298 1.90 -1.94 25.36
N GLY A 299 2.40 -2.33 24.18
CA GLY A 299 2.62 -1.44 23.04
C GLY A 299 3.95 -0.69 23.11
N ASP A 300 4.83 -1.04 24.05
CA ASP A 300 6.20 -0.50 24.09
C ASP A 300 6.98 -1.03 22.88
N VAL A 301 7.88 -0.19 22.36
CA VAL A 301 8.68 -0.53 21.16
C VAL A 301 10.16 -0.62 21.50
N TRP A 302 10.73 -1.77 21.22
CA TRP A 302 12.11 -2.13 21.47
C TRP A 302 12.88 -2.05 20.16
N ILE A 303 13.92 -1.23 20.11
CA ILE A 303 14.55 -0.84 18.85
C ILE A 303 16.01 -1.26 18.87
N ALA A 304 16.39 -2.15 17.94
CA ALA A 304 17.77 -2.52 17.68
C ALA A 304 18.35 -1.65 16.57
N GLU A 305 19.44 -0.94 16.86
CA GLU A 305 20.23 -0.28 15.81
C GLU A 305 21.33 -1.20 15.31
N LEU A 306 21.57 -1.23 14.00
CA LEU A 306 22.61 -2.04 13.38
C LEU A 306 23.98 -1.87 14.06
N ARG A 307 24.29 -0.65 14.52
CA ARG A 307 25.54 -0.30 15.21
C ARG A 307 25.55 -0.61 16.71
N GLY A 308 24.65 -1.47 17.19
CA GLY A 308 24.69 -2.11 18.51
C GLY A 308 23.96 -1.36 19.62
N LYS A 309 23.37 -0.19 19.36
CA LYS A 309 22.53 0.48 20.38
C LYS A 309 21.18 -0.18 20.46
N VAL A 310 20.61 -0.20 21.67
CA VAL A 310 19.22 -0.61 21.89
C VAL A 310 18.46 0.53 22.54
N HIS A 311 17.29 0.85 22.00
CA HIS A 311 16.37 1.86 22.53
C HIS A 311 15.04 1.24 22.96
N HIS A 312 14.35 1.94 23.84
CA HIS A 312 13.01 1.61 24.32
C HIS A 312 12.12 2.84 24.22
N TYR A 313 11.01 2.71 23.49
CA TYR A 313 9.89 3.64 23.50
C TYR A 313 8.84 3.15 24.48
N ASP A 314 8.54 3.95 25.49
CA ASP A 314 7.49 3.68 26.48
C ASP A 314 6.18 4.29 25.97
N ALA A 315 5.18 3.46 25.66
CA ALA A 315 3.92 3.87 25.04
C ALA A 315 3.04 4.72 25.96
N GLN A 316 3.20 4.58 27.28
CA GLN A 316 2.44 5.35 28.26
C GLN A 316 2.92 6.79 28.36
N SER A 317 4.24 7.00 28.38
CA SER A 317 4.88 8.31 28.54
C SER A 317 5.24 8.97 27.21
N GLY A 318 5.39 8.19 26.15
CA GLY A 318 5.89 8.62 24.85
C GLY A 318 7.40 8.90 24.82
N GLU A 319 8.16 8.44 25.82
CA GLU A 319 9.59 8.71 25.92
C GLU A 319 10.43 7.60 25.25
N VAL A 320 11.45 8.01 24.50
CA VAL A 320 12.46 7.11 23.92
C VAL A 320 13.76 7.22 24.71
N ARG A 321 14.33 6.08 25.12
CA ARG A 321 15.60 6.02 25.87
C ARG A 321 16.54 4.97 25.28
N GLN A 322 17.83 5.29 25.21
CA GLN A 322 18.85 4.27 24.97
C GLN A 322 19.03 3.42 26.24
N ILE A 323 18.76 2.13 26.15
CA ILE A 323 18.75 1.19 27.28
C ILE A 323 19.96 0.25 27.30
N ALA A 324 20.68 0.12 26.18
CA ALA A 324 21.89 -0.68 26.07
C ALA A 324 22.81 -0.24 24.91
N HIS A 325 24.03 -0.79 24.88
CA HIS A 325 24.90 -0.77 23.73
C HIS A 325 25.74 -2.06 23.74
N ILE A 326 25.51 -2.96 22.79
CA ILE A 326 26.29 -4.19 22.60
C ILE A 326 27.43 -3.94 21.62
N GLU A 327 28.64 -4.39 21.93
CA GLU A 327 29.76 -4.30 21.00
C GLU A 327 29.61 -5.36 19.90
N THR A 328 29.72 -4.93 18.64
CA THR A 328 29.59 -5.79 17.46
C THR A 328 30.81 -5.70 16.55
N THR A 329 30.98 -6.68 15.65
CA THR A 329 31.97 -6.60 14.56
C THR A 329 31.31 -6.12 13.30
N ASP A 330 31.86 -5.08 12.68
CA ASP A 330 31.69 -4.88 11.24
C ASP A 330 33.02 -4.47 10.62
N PRO A 331 33.77 -5.42 10.01
CA PRO A 331 35.07 -5.10 9.45
C PRO A 331 34.97 -4.24 8.18
N THR A 332 33.76 -4.13 7.61
CA THR A 332 33.50 -3.48 6.33
C THR A 332 32.56 -2.27 6.45
N ASN A 333 31.91 -2.08 7.60
CA ASN A 333 30.87 -1.08 7.84
C ASN A 333 29.74 -1.18 6.81
N VAL A 334 29.22 -2.40 6.61
CA VAL A 334 28.17 -2.75 5.65
C VAL A 334 26.97 -3.37 6.38
N GLU A 335 26.84 -4.69 6.47
CA GLU A 335 25.65 -5.35 7.06
C GLU A 335 25.87 -5.94 8.45
N HIS A 336 27.11 -6.05 8.95
CA HIS A 336 27.33 -6.75 10.22
C HIS A 336 27.00 -5.84 11.40
N GLY A 337 26.36 -6.39 12.42
CA GLY A 337 25.89 -5.56 13.53
C GLY A 337 25.02 -6.29 14.54
N LEU A 338 24.11 -5.54 15.15
CA LEU A 338 22.97 -6.07 15.88
C LEU A 338 21.80 -6.16 14.91
N TYR A 339 21.34 -7.38 14.64
CA TYR A 339 20.42 -7.70 13.54
C TYR A 339 18.96 -7.83 13.96
N GLY A 340 18.74 -8.40 15.15
CA GLY A 340 17.41 -8.79 15.59
C GLY A 340 17.23 -8.56 17.07
N ILE A 341 16.01 -8.17 17.44
CA ILE A 341 15.58 -7.98 18.82
C ILE A 341 14.22 -8.60 19.03
N GLU A 342 14.06 -9.32 20.14
CA GLU A 342 12.74 -9.78 20.57
C GLU A 342 12.58 -9.70 22.08
N VAL A 343 11.34 -9.55 22.53
CA VAL A 343 10.99 -9.50 23.95
C VAL A 343 10.28 -10.78 24.34
N ASP A 344 10.59 -11.31 25.52
CA ASP A 344 9.95 -12.53 25.98
C ASP A 344 8.41 -12.40 26.01
N PRO A 345 7.63 -13.36 25.47
CA PRO A 345 6.17 -13.29 25.52
C PRO A 345 5.62 -13.30 26.95
N ASP A 346 6.38 -13.82 27.92
CA ASP A 346 6.03 -13.80 29.35
C ASP A 346 6.73 -12.65 30.10
N PHE A 347 7.13 -11.57 29.42
CA PHE A 347 7.95 -10.49 29.98
C PHE A 347 7.36 -9.94 31.29
N TYR A 348 6.06 -9.64 31.26
CA TYR A 348 5.32 -9.10 32.41
C TYR A 348 4.80 -10.20 33.36
N GLU A 349 4.98 -11.47 33.02
CA GLU A 349 4.64 -12.63 33.85
C GLU A 349 5.83 -13.19 34.65
N GLY A 350 6.92 -12.42 34.75
CA GLY A 350 8.08 -12.75 35.57
C GLY A 350 9.30 -13.22 34.77
N SER A 351 9.32 -12.93 33.47
CA SER A 351 10.40 -13.30 32.58
C SER A 351 11.01 -12.10 31.87
N PRO A 352 11.72 -11.22 32.58
CA PRO A 352 12.17 -9.94 32.06
C PRO A 352 13.36 -10.12 31.11
N TYR A 353 13.19 -10.87 30.03
CA TYR A 353 14.24 -11.22 29.09
C TYR A 353 14.05 -10.50 27.76
N VAL A 354 15.17 -9.99 27.24
CA VAL A 354 15.29 -9.44 25.88
C VAL A 354 16.30 -10.31 25.14
N TYR A 355 15.96 -10.69 23.91
CA TYR A 355 16.72 -11.56 23.04
C TYR A 355 17.36 -10.69 21.96
N LEU A 356 18.66 -10.85 21.74
CA LEU A 356 19.43 -10.11 20.76
C LEU A 356 20.23 -11.07 19.89
N TYR A 357 20.18 -10.84 18.57
CA TYR A 357 21.04 -11.54 17.61
C TYR A 357 22.05 -10.58 17.00
N TYR A 358 23.35 -10.84 17.17
CA TYR A 358 24.40 -9.89 16.81
C TYR A 358 25.71 -10.56 16.38
N ALA A 359 26.53 -9.85 15.62
CA ALA A 359 27.88 -10.26 15.25
C ALA A 359 28.84 -10.11 16.44
N GLU A 360 29.45 -11.20 16.90
CA GLU A 360 30.40 -11.18 18.00
C GLU A 360 31.66 -10.34 17.65
N PRO A 361 32.21 -9.56 18.60
CA PRO A 361 33.37 -8.71 18.39
C PRO A 361 34.64 -9.50 18.00
N GLN A 362 35.28 -9.09 16.90
CA GLN A 362 36.48 -9.67 16.29
C GLN A 362 36.36 -11.16 15.90
N THR A 363 35.16 -11.66 15.61
CA THR A 363 34.94 -13.04 15.15
C THR A 363 34.10 -13.10 13.87
N PHE A 364 33.86 -14.31 13.36
CA PHE A 364 32.91 -14.61 12.27
C PHE A 364 31.80 -15.51 12.79
N ILE A 365 31.21 -15.10 13.90
CA ILE A 365 30.11 -15.79 14.56
C ILE A 365 29.03 -14.76 14.85
N ASN A 366 27.80 -15.06 14.44
CA ASN A 366 26.62 -14.37 14.91
C ASN A 366 26.05 -15.15 16.10
N THR A 367 25.69 -14.45 17.17
CA THR A 367 25.26 -15.03 18.44
C THR A 367 23.87 -14.55 18.79
N LEU A 368 23.00 -15.51 19.12
CA LEU A 368 21.71 -15.27 19.73
C LEU A 368 21.87 -15.46 21.24
N SER A 369 21.65 -14.39 22.00
CA SER A 369 21.70 -14.38 23.46
C SER A 369 20.44 -13.77 24.04
N ARG A 370 20.08 -14.18 25.25
CA ARG A 370 19.10 -13.47 26.08
C ARG A 370 19.78 -12.71 27.22
N PHE A 371 19.16 -11.62 27.64
CA PHE A 371 19.63 -10.74 28.69
C PHE A 371 18.46 -10.37 29.61
N VAL A 372 18.74 -10.12 30.89
CA VAL A 372 17.78 -9.59 31.85
C VAL A 372 17.61 -8.08 31.64
N TYR A 373 16.37 -7.63 31.55
CA TYR A 373 15.98 -6.23 31.65
C TYR A 373 15.62 -5.88 33.09
N GLU A 374 16.32 -4.92 33.68
CA GLU A 374 16.10 -4.47 35.04
C GLU A 374 16.50 -2.99 35.20
N ASP A 375 15.84 -2.28 36.11
CA ASP A 375 16.11 -0.86 36.38
C ASP A 375 16.11 0.05 35.13
N GLY A 376 15.26 -0.27 34.16
CA GLY A 376 15.11 0.49 32.91
C GLY A 376 16.24 0.28 31.90
N LYS A 377 17.04 -0.79 32.03
CA LYS A 377 18.17 -1.10 31.15
C LYS A 377 18.33 -2.61 30.91
N ILE A 378 19.01 -2.98 29.84
CA ILE A 378 19.47 -4.37 29.64
C ILE A 378 20.77 -4.56 30.41
N ASN A 379 20.81 -5.55 31.30
CA ASN A 379 22.01 -5.96 32.01
C ASN A 379 22.87 -6.87 31.12
N LEU A 380 23.88 -6.30 30.46
CA LEU A 380 24.77 -7.06 29.56
C LEU A 380 25.60 -8.15 30.28
N GLU A 381 25.81 -8.05 31.58
CA GLU A 381 26.52 -9.10 32.35
C GLU A 381 25.67 -10.35 32.59
N SER A 382 24.35 -10.25 32.37
CA SER A 382 23.40 -11.37 32.52
C SER A 382 23.31 -12.28 31.29
N GLU A 383 24.18 -12.07 30.30
CA GLU A 383 24.17 -12.78 29.02
C GLU A 383 24.03 -14.29 29.17
N HIS A 384 23.04 -14.84 28.49
CA HIS A 384 22.89 -16.27 28.31
C HIS A 384 22.83 -16.60 26.82
N VAL A 385 23.93 -17.14 26.30
CA VAL A 385 24.07 -17.57 24.90
C VAL A 385 23.17 -18.76 24.61
N LEU A 386 22.29 -18.62 23.62
CA LEU A 386 21.34 -19.66 23.18
C LEU A 386 21.87 -20.40 21.95
N LEU A 387 22.39 -19.66 20.97
CA LEU A 387 22.85 -20.23 19.71
C LEU A 387 24.01 -19.42 19.11
N ARG A 388 24.94 -20.12 18.46
CA ARG A 388 26.02 -19.54 17.65
C ARG A 388 25.93 -20.04 16.23
N VAL A 389 25.88 -19.11 15.29
CA VAL A 389 25.82 -19.37 13.85
C VAL A 389 27.12 -18.87 13.22
N PRO A 390 27.94 -19.74 12.62
CA PRO A 390 29.10 -19.29 11.86
C PRO A 390 28.66 -18.39 10.70
N THR A 391 29.40 -17.31 10.48
CA THR A 391 29.27 -16.43 9.30
C THR A 391 30.61 -16.34 8.57
N GLU A 392 30.73 -15.44 7.60
CA GLU A 392 31.92 -15.21 6.79
C GLU A 392 32.29 -13.71 6.84
N PRO A 393 33.57 -13.34 6.61
CA PRO A 393 34.08 -11.98 6.80
C PRO A 393 33.48 -10.88 5.91
N GLN A 394 32.88 -11.24 4.78
CA GLN A 394 32.31 -10.29 3.83
C GLN A 394 30.94 -9.81 4.28
N CYS A 395 30.50 -8.69 3.73
CA CYS A 395 29.27 -8.00 4.12
C CYS A 395 28.05 -8.90 4.21
N CYS A 396 27.84 -9.75 3.22
CA CYS A 396 26.46 -9.82 2.77
C CYS A 396 25.73 -11.09 3.19
N HIS A 397 24.41 -10.93 3.39
CA HIS A 397 23.42 -11.96 3.66
C HIS A 397 23.53 -12.55 5.06
N GLN A 398 23.32 -11.71 6.07
CA GLN A 398 23.31 -12.15 7.46
C GLN A 398 21.94 -12.72 7.88
N GLY A 399 20.84 -12.34 7.21
CA GLY A 399 19.49 -12.51 7.75
C GLY A 399 19.37 -11.77 9.09
N GLY A 400 18.83 -12.45 10.09
CA GLY A 400 19.01 -12.07 11.49
C GLY A 400 17.76 -11.60 12.21
N ASP A 401 16.59 -11.81 11.62
CA ASP A 401 15.29 -11.53 12.23
C ASP A 401 14.96 -12.56 13.33
N LEU A 402 14.19 -12.14 14.33
CA LEU A 402 13.72 -12.97 15.43
C LEU A 402 12.20 -12.88 15.54
N GLU A 403 11.53 -14.01 15.76
CA GLU A 403 10.07 -14.05 15.90
C GLU A 403 9.64 -15.13 16.89
N TRP A 404 8.66 -14.84 17.74
CA TRP A 404 8.05 -15.85 18.59
C TRP A 404 6.98 -16.68 17.88
N GLY A 405 7.06 -18.00 18.06
CA GLY A 405 6.01 -18.93 17.70
C GLY A 405 4.82 -18.89 18.64
N PRO A 406 3.63 -19.35 18.20
CA PRO A 406 2.46 -19.51 19.07
C PRO A 406 2.63 -20.55 20.20
N ASP A 407 3.72 -21.32 20.15
CA ASP A 407 4.11 -22.35 21.13
C ASP A 407 5.27 -21.90 22.04
N SER A 408 5.57 -20.60 22.06
CA SER A 408 6.67 -20.00 22.82
C SER A 408 8.06 -20.54 22.43
N THR A 409 8.21 -21.02 21.20
CA THR A 409 9.53 -21.24 20.58
C THR A 409 9.99 -20.00 19.84
N LEU A 410 11.30 -19.83 19.73
CA LEU A 410 11.92 -18.68 19.07
C LEU A 410 12.45 -19.11 17.71
N TYR A 411 12.04 -18.38 16.67
CA TYR A 411 12.54 -18.53 15.32
C TYR A 411 13.64 -17.52 15.03
N LEU A 412 14.61 -17.90 14.19
CA LEU A 412 15.73 -17.06 13.76
C LEU A 412 15.98 -17.25 12.27
N SER A 413 16.06 -16.15 11.52
CA SER A 413 16.50 -16.22 10.11
C SER A 413 18.02 -16.12 9.99
N THR A 414 18.59 -16.86 9.03
CA THR A 414 20.02 -16.77 8.71
C THR A 414 20.21 -16.73 7.19
N GLY A 415 21.01 -15.77 6.71
CA GLY A 415 21.39 -15.74 5.31
C GLY A 415 22.47 -16.76 4.96
N ASP A 416 22.66 -17.01 3.67
CA ASP A 416 23.59 -18.01 3.14
C ASP A 416 25.06 -17.60 3.30
N THR A 417 25.31 -16.31 3.54
CA THR A 417 26.61 -15.64 3.59
C THR A 417 27.45 -15.86 2.31
N GLY A 418 26.82 -16.19 1.19
CA GLY A 418 27.46 -16.49 -0.09
C GLY A 418 27.31 -15.34 -1.08
N MET A 419 28.32 -15.12 -1.91
CA MET A 419 28.29 -14.27 -3.10
C MET A 419 28.03 -15.09 -4.37
N SER A 420 27.13 -16.08 -4.34
CA SER A 420 26.82 -16.85 -5.54
C SER A 420 26.12 -15.95 -6.56
N GLU A 421 26.91 -15.37 -7.47
CA GLU A 421 26.47 -14.61 -8.64
C GLU A 421 26.19 -15.55 -9.83
N VAL A 422 25.68 -16.78 -9.58
CA VAL A 422 25.51 -17.76 -10.66
C VAL A 422 24.63 -17.17 -11.75
N ARG A 423 25.26 -16.78 -12.86
CA ARG A 423 24.57 -16.17 -14.00
C ARG A 423 23.90 -17.27 -14.81
N PRO A 424 22.74 -16.99 -15.42
CA PRO A 424 22.18 -17.88 -16.42
C PRO A 424 23.18 -18.25 -17.52
N GLY A 425 23.19 -19.52 -17.93
CA GLY A 425 24.04 -20.01 -19.03
C GLY A 425 25.54 -20.13 -18.73
N TRP A 426 25.98 -19.97 -17.48
CA TRP A 426 27.40 -19.95 -17.12
C TRP A 426 28.05 -21.35 -17.14
N LYS A 427 28.37 -21.84 -18.34
CA LYS A 427 29.28 -22.98 -18.56
C LYS A 427 30.69 -22.45 -18.83
N MET A 428 31.48 -22.27 -17.78
CA MET A 428 32.91 -22.04 -17.96
C MET A 428 33.56 -23.39 -18.32
N SER A 429 34.29 -23.45 -19.42
CA SER A 429 35.25 -24.54 -19.61
C SER A 429 36.25 -24.56 -18.43
N GLU A 430 36.90 -25.68 -18.14
CA GLU A 430 37.92 -25.73 -17.08
C GLU A 430 38.99 -24.62 -17.26
N GLU A 431 39.31 -24.26 -18.51
CA GLU A 431 40.19 -23.14 -18.84
C GLU A 431 39.60 -21.77 -18.54
N GLN A 432 38.32 -21.55 -18.84
CA GLN A 432 37.65 -20.30 -18.51
C GLN A 432 37.53 -20.16 -16.99
N LEU A 433 37.13 -21.21 -16.27
CA LEU A 433 37.05 -21.24 -14.81
C LEU A 433 38.41 -20.95 -14.19
N ALA A 434 39.47 -21.61 -14.66
CA ALA A 434 40.83 -21.33 -14.23
C ALA A 434 41.25 -19.88 -14.51
N ALA A 435 40.87 -19.32 -15.67
CA ALA A 435 41.16 -17.93 -16.02
C ALA A 435 40.36 -16.93 -15.18
N PHE A 436 39.10 -17.21 -14.83
CA PHE A 436 38.28 -16.38 -13.93
C PHE A 436 38.82 -16.41 -12.51
N ILE A 437 39.17 -17.60 -12.01
CA ILE A 437 39.86 -17.79 -10.73
C ILE A 437 41.18 -17.02 -10.70
N ASP A 438 41.94 -17.00 -11.79
CA ASP A 438 43.20 -16.25 -11.86
C ASP A 438 42.98 -14.73 -11.94
N THR A 439 42.06 -14.28 -12.79
CA THR A 439 41.76 -12.85 -13.01
C THR A 439 41.13 -12.17 -11.81
N HIS A 440 40.35 -12.90 -11.01
CA HIS A 440 39.72 -12.38 -9.79
C HIS A 440 40.47 -12.77 -8.52
N ALA A 441 41.71 -13.28 -8.66
CA ALA A 441 42.56 -13.72 -7.56
C ALA A 441 41.90 -14.73 -6.60
N LEU A 442 40.96 -15.56 -7.10
CA LEU A 442 40.25 -16.60 -6.35
C LEU A 442 41.12 -17.84 -6.09
N LYS A 443 42.44 -17.75 -6.32
CA LYS A 443 43.41 -18.82 -6.04
C LYS A 443 43.55 -19.12 -4.55
N ASP A 444 43.14 -18.19 -3.69
CA ASP A 444 42.94 -18.46 -2.26
C ASP A 444 41.60 -19.14 -2.01
N TYR A 445 41.65 -20.28 -1.31
CA TYR A 445 40.52 -21.15 -0.93
C TYR A 445 39.29 -20.39 -0.36
N HIS A 446 39.51 -19.20 0.20
CA HIS A 446 38.48 -18.32 0.73
C HIS A 446 37.47 -17.85 -0.33
N TRP A 447 37.89 -17.60 -1.57
CA TRP A 447 37.03 -17.00 -2.59
C TRP A 447 36.16 -18.00 -3.36
N ALA A 448 36.69 -19.20 -3.64
CA ALA A 448 35.88 -20.32 -4.15
C ALA A 448 34.79 -20.72 -3.14
N ARG A 449 35.02 -20.44 -1.84
CA ARG A 449 33.98 -20.50 -0.83
C ARG A 449 32.87 -19.52 -1.23
N LEU A 450 33.13 -18.23 -1.30
CA LEU A 450 32.08 -17.22 -1.45
C LEU A 450 31.06 -17.47 -2.59
N VAL A 451 31.45 -18.05 -3.72
CA VAL A 451 30.53 -18.25 -4.87
C VAL A 451 29.64 -19.51 -4.85
N ASP A 452 29.80 -20.40 -3.86
CA ASP A 452 29.01 -21.65 -3.76
C ASP A 452 28.09 -21.64 -2.52
N SER A 453 26.85 -21.23 -2.74
CA SER A 453 25.78 -21.21 -1.74
C SER A 453 25.16 -22.60 -1.47
N GLU A 454 25.49 -23.65 -2.24
CA GLU A 454 25.02 -25.01 -1.92
C GLU A 454 25.61 -25.53 -0.61
N ARG A 455 26.82 -25.09 -0.24
CA ARG A 455 27.44 -25.50 1.04
C ARG A 455 26.69 -25.02 2.28
N SER A 456 25.86 -23.98 2.14
CA SER A 456 25.09 -23.37 3.21
C SER A 456 23.61 -23.67 2.99
N ALA A 457 22.96 -22.97 2.07
CA ALA A 457 21.50 -22.96 1.91
C ALA A 457 20.87 -24.37 1.73
N GLN A 458 21.48 -25.24 0.92
CA GLN A 458 21.02 -26.63 0.72
C GLN A 458 21.67 -27.65 1.69
N ASN A 459 22.74 -27.27 2.39
CA ASN A 459 23.45 -28.16 3.30
C ASN A 459 22.78 -28.20 4.67
N LEU A 460 22.14 -29.32 4.98
CA LEU A 460 21.49 -29.54 6.27
C LEU A 460 22.47 -29.75 7.45
N GLN A 461 23.79 -29.75 7.23
CA GLN A 461 24.81 -29.71 8.28
C GLN A 461 25.24 -28.27 8.65
N ASP A 462 24.77 -27.28 7.91
CA ASP A 462 25.08 -25.86 8.08
C ASP A 462 23.83 -25.10 8.57
N LEU A 463 24.03 -24.06 9.38
CA LEU A 463 22.95 -23.25 9.93
C LEU A 463 22.62 -22.02 9.08
N ARG A 464 23.40 -21.74 8.03
CA ARG A 464 23.24 -20.57 7.16
C ARG A 464 22.27 -20.84 6.00
N GLY A 465 21.53 -19.81 5.58
CA GLY A 465 20.51 -19.90 4.54
C GLY A 465 19.30 -20.70 5.01
N LYS A 466 18.82 -20.42 6.22
CA LYS A 466 17.79 -21.19 6.96
C LYS A 466 16.80 -20.27 7.68
N ILE A 467 15.66 -20.86 8.05
CA ILE A 467 14.96 -20.50 9.28
C ILE A 467 15.31 -21.57 10.32
N LEU A 468 15.69 -21.13 11.51
CA LEU A 468 16.00 -21.97 12.66
C LEU A 468 14.90 -21.83 13.71
N ARG A 469 14.64 -22.88 14.50
CA ARG A 469 13.66 -22.87 15.60
C ARG A 469 14.26 -23.51 16.85
N ILE A 470 14.25 -22.79 17.96
CA ILE A 470 14.76 -23.24 19.27
C ILE A 470 13.71 -23.00 20.37
N ASN A 471 13.81 -23.74 21.46
CA ASN A 471 13.10 -23.42 22.67
C ASN A 471 13.70 -22.17 23.31
N ARG A 472 12.90 -21.54 24.16
CA ARG A 472 13.25 -20.36 24.95
C ARG A 472 14.53 -20.45 25.79
N ASP A 473 14.95 -21.65 26.15
CA ASP A 473 16.20 -21.92 26.90
C ASP A 473 17.38 -22.33 26.00
N GLY A 474 17.21 -22.27 24.67
CA GLY A 474 18.23 -22.66 23.69
C GLY A 474 18.26 -24.15 23.37
N THR A 475 17.42 -24.97 24.01
CA THR A 475 17.27 -26.38 23.62
C THR A 475 16.48 -26.51 22.32
N ILE A 476 16.54 -27.67 21.66
CA ILE A 476 15.89 -27.88 20.37
C ILE A 476 14.50 -28.51 20.59
N PRO A 477 13.42 -27.96 20.02
CA PRO A 477 12.10 -28.57 20.04
C PRO A 477 12.12 -29.96 19.40
N GLN A 478 11.48 -30.94 20.05
CA GLN A 478 11.51 -32.34 19.57
C GLN A 478 10.62 -32.57 18.34
N ASP A 479 9.73 -31.63 18.05
CA ASP A 479 8.85 -31.57 16.89
C ASP A 479 9.46 -30.78 15.72
N ASN A 480 10.71 -30.29 15.82
CA ASN A 480 11.41 -29.75 14.65
C ASN A 480 11.49 -30.80 13.53
N PRO A 481 11.37 -30.38 12.25
CA PRO A 481 11.20 -31.29 11.11
C PRO A 481 12.37 -32.25 10.91
N PHE A 482 13.57 -31.87 11.37
CA PHE A 482 14.77 -32.69 11.26
C PHE A 482 15.26 -33.28 12.58
N TYR A 483 14.51 -33.12 13.67
CA TYR A 483 14.91 -33.62 14.99
C TYR A 483 15.18 -35.13 14.97
N GLY A 484 16.32 -35.54 15.51
CA GLY A 484 16.73 -36.95 15.56
C GLY A 484 17.33 -37.50 14.27
N ASN A 485 17.34 -36.75 13.16
CA ASN A 485 17.96 -37.20 11.91
C ASN A 485 19.49 -37.16 12.01
N PRO A 486 20.20 -38.27 11.79
CA PRO A 486 21.67 -38.29 11.85
C PRO A 486 22.30 -37.42 10.76
N GLY A 487 23.28 -36.59 11.13
CA GLY A 487 24.01 -35.76 10.17
C GLY A 487 23.22 -34.56 9.65
N VAL A 488 22.17 -34.14 10.37
CA VAL A 488 21.41 -32.90 10.12
C VAL A 488 21.44 -32.04 11.38
N ARG A 489 21.46 -30.72 11.22
CA ARG A 489 21.25 -29.74 12.29
C ARG A 489 19.76 -29.71 12.66
N TRP A 490 19.45 -30.10 13.88
CA TRP A 490 18.06 -30.23 14.35
C TRP A 490 17.41 -28.88 14.62
N GLU A 491 18.21 -27.81 14.68
CA GLU A 491 17.74 -26.43 14.77
C GLU A 491 16.99 -25.99 13.50
N ILE A 492 17.25 -26.62 12.35
CA ILE A 492 16.67 -26.21 11.07
C ILE A 492 15.15 -26.42 11.08
N TYR A 493 14.41 -25.37 10.74
CA TYR A 493 12.97 -25.40 10.50
C TYR A 493 12.66 -25.33 9.01
N ALA A 494 13.29 -24.43 8.24
CA ALA A 494 13.17 -24.36 6.79
C ALA A 494 14.52 -24.03 6.13
N TYR A 495 14.70 -24.35 4.85
CA TYR A 495 15.99 -24.22 4.18
C TYR A 495 15.89 -23.86 2.69
N GLY A 496 17.04 -23.70 2.04
CA GLY A 496 17.11 -23.25 0.65
C GLY A 496 16.81 -21.76 0.49
N LEU A 497 17.31 -20.94 1.42
CA LEU A 497 17.10 -19.49 1.46
C LEU A 497 18.41 -18.75 1.17
N ARG A 498 18.34 -17.63 0.43
CA ARG A 498 19.49 -16.76 0.14
C ARG A 498 19.74 -15.78 1.26
N ASN A 499 18.87 -14.78 1.40
CA ASN A 499 18.94 -13.78 2.47
C ASN A 499 17.53 -13.50 2.99
N PRO A 500 17.01 -14.35 3.90
CA PRO A 500 15.73 -14.13 4.54
C PRO A 500 15.84 -12.98 5.56
N TYR A 501 15.85 -11.73 5.08
CA TYR A 501 16.18 -10.57 5.93
C TYR A 501 15.10 -10.28 6.98
N ARG A 502 13.82 -10.35 6.59
CA ARG A 502 12.67 -10.29 7.52
C ARG A 502 11.71 -11.45 7.26
N PHE A 503 11.15 -12.01 8.32
CA PHE A 503 10.06 -12.99 8.27
C PHE A 503 9.06 -12.71 9.40
N LYS A 504 7.83 -13.19 9.25
CA LYS A 504 6.78 -13.04 10.28
C LYS A 504 6.07 -14.35 10.55
N VAL A 505 5.70 -14.57 11.81
CA VAL A 505 4.91 -15.72 12.25
C VAL A 505 3.42 -15.32 12.31
N ASP A 506 2.57 -16.11 11.68
CA ASP A 506 1.12 -16.04 11.90
C ASP A 506 0.78 -16.81 13.17
N HIS A 507 0.55 -16.11 14.28
CA HIS A 507 0.21 -16.74 15.56
C HIS A 507 -1.10 -17.54 15.55
N GLU A 508 -2.00 -17.31 14.59
CA GLU A 508 -3.24 -18.10 14.48
C GLU A 508 -2.97 -19.48 13.87
N THR A 509 -2.06 -19.56 12.88
CA THR A 509 -1.83 -20.78 12.09
C THR A 509 -0.49 -21.46 12.34
N GLY A 510 0.48 -20.75 12.91
CA GLY A 510 1.89 -21.16 13.03
C GLY A 510 2.69 -21.07 11.73
N ALA A 511 2.10 -20.55 10.64
CA ALA A 511 2.80 -20.41 9.36
C ALA A 511 3.79 -19.24 9.40
N LEU A 512 4.95 -19.42 8.75
CA LEU A 512 5.96 -18.39 8.59
C LEU A 512 5.89 -17.81 7.18
N TYR A 513 5.97 -16.49 7.10
CA TYR A 513 6.04 -15.72 5.87
C TYR A 513 7.40 -15.07 5.77
N ILE A 514 8.13 -15.31 4.68
CA ILE A 514 9.57 -15.08 4.62
C ILE A 514 9.88 -14.25 3.38
N GLY A 515 10.40 -13.03 3.56
CA GLY A 515 10.92 -12.21 2.47
C GLY A 515 12.37 -12.59 2.18
N VAL A 516 12.71 -12.85 0.92
CA VAL A 516 14.04 -13.32 0.50
C VAL A 516 14.60 -12.41 -0.58
N VAL A 517 15.73 -11.78 -0.27
CA VAL A 517 16.44 -10.88 -1.19
C VAL A 517 17.24 -11.70 -2.23
N GLY A 518 16.99 -11.47 -3.53
CA GLY A 518 17.62 -12.15 -4.67
C GLY A 518 19.07 -11.71 -5.02
N PRO A 519 19.75 -12.32 -6.03
CA PRO A 519 21.13 -12.05 -6.43
C PRO A 519 21.33 -10.96 -7.50
N ASP A 520 22.57 -10.47 -7.66
CA ASP A 520 22.99 -9.45 -8.63
C ASP A 520 23.14 -9.93 -10.07
N ALA A 521 22.05 -10.29 -10.74
CA ALA A 521 22.05 -10.58 -12.18
C ALA A 521 20.97 -9.84 -12.99
N SER A 522 21.09 -9.94 -14.32
CA SER A 522 20.28 -9.24 -15.30
C SER A 522 18.78 -9.63 -15.30
N PHE A 523 18.43 -10.76 -14.66
CA PHE A 523 17.08 -11.32 -14.59
C PHE A 523 16.93 -12.06 -13.26
N ASP A 524 16.58 -11.35 -12.18
CA ASP A 524 16.41 -11.98 -10.87
C ASP A 524 15.16 -11.49 -10.15
N TYR A 525 14.59 -12.40 -9.36
CA TYR A 525 13.38 -12.21 -8.59
C TYR A 525 13.74 -11.92 -7.14
N ASP A 526 13.06 -10.95 -6.55
CA ASP A 526 12.86 -10.91 -5.11
C ASP A 526 11.65 -11.80 -4.78
N GLU A 527 11.74 -12.59 -3.71
CA GLU A 527 10.76 -13.65 -3.42
C GLU A 527 10.12 -13.51 -2.05
N TYR A 528 8.88 -13.98 -1.97
CA TYR A 528 8.13 -14.10 -0.74
C TYR A 528 7.63 -15.53 -0.60
N ASN A 529 8.06 -16.17 0.48
CA ASN A 529 7.94 -17.60 0.71
C ASN A 529 7.05 -17.90 1.91
N ILE A 530 6.42 -19.07 1.92
CA ILE A 530 5.61 -19.52 3.06
C ILE A 530 6.07 -20.91 3.54
N SER A 531 6.41 -21.03 4.82
CA SER A 531 6.62 -22.31 5.50
C SER A 531 5.41 -22.58 6.39
N ALA A 532 4.57 -23.52 5.99
CA ALA A 532 3.32 -23.80 6.69
C ALA A 532 3.48 -24.89 7.77
N ASN A 533 4.46 -25.79 7.62
CA ASN A 533 4.61 -26.96 8.49
C ASN A 533 6.05 -27.20 8.98
N GLY A 534 7.03 -26.49 8.44
CA GLY A 534 8.44 -26.80 8.63
C GLY A 534 8.91 -27.94 7.72
N GLY A 535 10.19 -27.89 7.36
CA GLY A 535 10.86 -28.83 6.47
C GLY A 535 10.89 -28.39 5.01
N GLU A 536 10.18 -27.31 4.65
CA GLU A 536 10.11 -26.80 3.29
C GLU A 536 11.49 -26.35 2.75
N ASN A 537 11.70 -26.60 1.46
CA ASN A 537 12.88 -26.19 0.71
C ASN A 537 12.50 -25.12 -0.31
N PHE A 538 13.05 -23.91 -0.17
CA PHE A 538 12.78 -22.81 -1.11
C PHE A 538 13.75 -22.79 -2.31
N GLY A 539 14.62 -23.80 -2.38
CA GLY A 539 15.32 -24.15 -3.61
C GLY A 539 16.59 -23.36 -3.90
N TRP A 540 16.90 -22.23 -3.25
CA TRP A 540 18.17 -21.53 -3.44
C TRP A 540 19.37 -22.44 -3.11
N PRO A 541 20.45 -22.48 -3.93
CA PRO A 541 20.72 -21.69 -5.14
C PRO A 541 20.36 -22.38 -6.45
N ARG A 542 19.45 -23.34 -6.44
CA ARG A 542 19.02 -24.12 -7.63
C ARG A 542 17.91 -23.41 -8.41
N THR A 543 17.13 -22.58 -7.72
CA THR A 543 16.05 -21.77 -8.28
C THR A 543 15.94 -20.47 -7.50
N LEU A 544 15.39 -19.47 -8.20
CA LEU A 544 14.96 -18.20 -7.63
C LEU A 544 13.70 -17.73 -8.37
N GLY A 545 12.61 -17.51 -7.65
CA GLY A 545 11.33 -17.07 -8.16
C GLY A 545 10.75 -18.12 -9.08
N LYS A 546 10.52 -17.70 -10.33
CA LYS A 546 10.09 -18.58 -11.41
C LYS A 546 11.26 -19.20 -12.18
N LEU A 547 12.50 -18.77 -11.93
CA LEU A 547 13.70 -19.21 -12.66
C LEU A 547 14.33 -20.41 -11.99
N PHE A 548 14.59 -21.44 -12.79
CA PHE A 548 15.36 -22.61 -12.36
C PHE A 548 16.67 -22.61 -13.13
N TYR A 549 17.78 -22.70 -12.41
CA TYR A 549 19.10 -22.63 -13.03
C TYR A 549 19.52 -23.99 -13.56
N ASN A 550 20.21 -24.02 -14.70
CA ASN A 550 20.76 -25.23 -15.32
C ASN A 550 19.66 -26.28 -15.63
N GLU A 551 19.87 -27.52 -15.20
CA GLU A 551 18.99 -28.67 -15.42
C GLU A 551 18.00 -28.91 -14.26
N TRP A 552 17.95 -27.99 -13.28
CA TRP A 552 17.06 -28.13 -12.14
C TRP A 552 15.60 -27.93 -12.54
N THR A 553 14.74 -28.75 -11.94
CA THR A 553 13.29 -28.61 -11.97
C THR A 553 12.75 -28.79 -10.56
N PRO A 554 11.53 -28.34 -10.25
CA PRO A 554 10.87 -28.58 -8.98
C PRO A 554 10.94 -30.04 -8.51
N GLU A 555 10.78 -31.01 -9.42
CA GLU A 555 10.80 -32.44 -9.09
C GLU A 555 12.19 -32.94 -8.68
N LEU A 556 13.25 -32.21 -9.02
CA LEU A 556 14.63 -32.51 -8.65
C LEU A 556 15.05 -31.84 -7.34
N ILE A 557 14.26 -30.86 -6.85
CA ILE A 557 14.50 -30.19 -5.58
C ILE A 557 13.62 -30.86 -4.52
N PRO A 558 14.21 -31.56 -3.53
CA PRO A 558 13.44 -32.25 -2.50
C PRO A 558 12.56 -31.25 -1.74
N ASP A 559 11.27 -31.60 -1.59
CA ASP A 559 10.26 -30.84 -0.84
C ASP A 559 10.20 -29.35 -1.23
N PHE A 560 10.38 -29.07 -2.53
CA PHE A 560 10.31 -27.73 -3.07
C PHE A 560 8.95 -27.09 -2.84
N VAL A 561 8.96 -25.86 -2.33
CA VAL A 561 7.78 -25.01 -2.22
C VAL A 561 8.04 -23.73 -3.02
N PRO A 562 7.20 -23.41 -4.02
CA PRO A 562 7.36 -22.18 -4.77
C PRO A 562 7.00 -20.96 -3.91
N PRO A 563 7.59 -19.78 -4.22
CA PRO A 563 7.19 -18.55 -3.57
C PRO A 563 5.71 -18.26 -3.80
N PHE A 564 5.08 -17.57 -2.85
CA PHE A 564 3.72 -17.09 -3.01
C PHE A 564 3.67 -15.78 -3.81
N TRP A 565 4.78 -15.05 -3.87
CA TRP A 565 4.91 -13.87 -4.70
C TRP A 565 6.36 -13.62 -5.07
N GLU A 566 6.55 -13.03 -6.24
CA GLU A 566 7.85 -12.71 -6.78
C GLU A 566 7.70 -11.63 -7.84
N TYR A 567 8.71 -10.76 -7.95
CA TYR A 567 8.78 -9.74 -9.00
C TYR A 567 10.21 -9.48 -9.43
N THR A 568 10.36 -9.11 -10.69
CA THR A 568 11.60 -8.57 -11.28
C THR A 568 11.51 -7.04 -11.36
N TYR A 569 12.63 -6.40 -11.68
CA TYR A 569 12.70 -4.96 -11.85
C TYR A 569 13.79 -4.60 -12.84
N GLU A 570 13.56 -3.55 -13.64
CA GLU A 570 14.52 -3.11 -14.65
C GLU A 570 15.71 -2.36 -14.01
N HIS A 571 15.46 -1.60 -12.94
CA HIS A 571 16.42 -0.71 -12.28
C HIS A 571 16.24 -0.70 -10.74
N GLY A 572 17.31 -0.44 -9.99
CA GLY A 572 17.30 -0.28 -8.52
C GLY A 572 17.93 -1.43 -7.73
N GLY A 573 17.93 -1.31 -6.40
CA GLY A 573 18.42 -2.34 -5.46
C GLY A 573 17.37 -3.41 -5.12
N ARG A 574 17.79 -4.45 -4.38
CA ARG A 574 16.95 -5.57 -3.93
C ARG A 574 16.66 -5.49 -2.46
N SER A 575 15.43 -5.83 -2.09
CA SER A 575 14.99 -5.70 -0.70
C SER A 575 13.61 -6.29 -0.45
N ALA A 576 13.30 -7.48 -0.99
CA ALA A 576 12.10 -8.19 -0.56
C ALA A 576 12.07 -8.38 0.95
N THR A 577 11.07 -7.79 1.59
CA THR A 577 10.88 -7.85 3.04
C THR A 577 9.40 -8.00 3.36
N VAL A 578 9.09 -8.78 4.40
CA VAL A 578 7.71 -9.15 4.73
C VAL A 578 7.31 -8.55 6.06
N GLY A 579 6.08 -8.05 6.11
CA GLY A 579 5.43 -7.58 7.32
C GLY A 579 4.42 -8.60 7.84
N PRO A 580 3.66 -8.25 8.89
CA PRO A 580 2.75 -9.17 9.53
C PRO A 580 1.56 -9.51 8.62
N ILE A 581 0.92 -10.64 8.92
CA ILE A 581 -0.49 -10.80 8.52
C ILE A 581 -1.33 -10.01 9.49
N TYR A 582 -2.18 -9.16 8.94
CA TYR A 582 -3.00 -8.28 9.75
C TYR A 582 -4.19 -9.03 10.33
N ARG A 583 -4.17 -9.25 11.65
CA ARG A 583 -5.24 -9.84 12.45
C ARG A 583 -5.38 -9.04 13.74
N SER A 584 -6.25 -8.07 13.77
CA SER A 584 -6.44 -7.26 14.98
C SER A 584 -7.85 -6.73 15.14
N THR A 585 -8.26 -6.61 16.40
CA THR A 585 -9.48 -5.94 16.84
C THR A 585 -9.17 -4.86 17.88
N GLY A 586 -7.90 -4.45 17.98
CA GLY A 586 -7.44 -3.43 18.90
C GLY A 586 -8.08 -2.06 18.62
N GLN A 587 -7.92 -1.14 19.56
CA GLN A 587 -8.58 0.18 19.53
C GLN A 587 -8.33 0.98 18.24
N TYR A 588 -7.14 0.84 17.65
CA TYR A 588 -6.71 1.56 16.45
C TYR A 588 -6.63 0.64 15.22
N ALA A 589 -7.33 -0.50 15.27
CA ALA A 589 -7.29 -1.47 14.20
C ALA A 589 -7.90 -0.94 12.91
N PHE A 590 -7.24 -1.25 11.80
CA PHE A 590 -7.76 -1.04 10.45
C PHE A 590 -8.98 -1.94 10.21
N GLY A 591 -9.91 -1.46 9.39
CA GLY A 591 -11.20 -2.11 9.13
C GLY A 591 -11.10 -3.53 8.57
N GLU A 592 -12.24 -4.22 8.47
CA GLU A 592 -12.34 -5.65 8.15
C GLU A 592 -11.60 -6.07 6.86
N ASN A 593 -11.42 -5.19 5.87
CA ASN A 593 -10.66 -5.54 4.66
C ASN A 593 -9.18 -5.78 4.88
N PHE A 594 -8.60 -5.25 5.94
CA PHE A 594 -7.19 -5.52 6.22
C PHE A 594 -7.02 -6.90 6.86
N GLN A 595 -8.09 -7.47 7.44
CA GLN A 595 -8.02 -8.76 8.10
C GLN A 595 -7.58 -9.85 7.12
N ASN A 596 -6.64 -10.69 7.55
CA ASN A 596 -6.02 -11.76 6.77
C ASN A 596 -5.16 -11.29 5.59
N LYS A 597 -4.95 -9.98 5.40
CA LYS A 597 -4.02 -9.49 4.37
C LYS A 597 -2.59 -9.59 4.90
N ILE A 598 -1.69 -10.02 4.02
CA ILE A 598 -0.26 -10.01 4.30
C ILE A 598 0.34 -8.69 3.86
N PHE A 599 1.19 -8.12 4.70
CA PHE A 599 1.99 -6.95 4.34
C PHE A 599 3.34 -7.38 3.77
N VAL A 600 3.78 -6.67 2.74
CA VAL A 600 5.07 -6.82 2.08
C VAL A 600 5.63 -5.43 1.81
N PHE A 601 6.93 -5.25 1.87
CA PHE A 601 7.55 -3.95 1.65
C PHE A 601 8.90 -4.09 0.96
N ASP A 602 9.35 -2.99 0.36
CA ASP A 602 10.59 -2.93 -0.40
C ASP A 602 11.36 -1.67 0.00
N TRP A 603 12.57 -1.87 0.53
CA TRP A 603 13.44 -0.79 0.96
C TRP A 603 13.92 0.09 -0.21
N ALA A 604 14.30 -0.50 -1.35
CA ALA A 604 14.86 0.21 -2.49
C ALA A 604 13.81 1.07 -3.23
N ARG A 605 12.57 0.57 -3.28
CA ARG A 605 11.41 1.22 -3.93
C ARG A 605 10.54 1.98 -2.95
N ARG A 606 10.80 1.86 -1.64
CA ARG A 606 10.16 2.65 -0.58
C ARG A 606 8.66 2.47 -0.49
N TRP A 607 8.11 1.35 -0.95
CA TRP A 607 6.69 1.07 -0.82
C TRP A 607 6.42 0.05 0.28
N ILE A 608 5.24 0.16 0.86
CA ILE A 608 4.57 -0.86 1.65
C ILE A 608 3.32 -1.26 0.87
N LYS A 609 3.12 -2.55 0.66
CA LYS A 609 1.97 -3.13 -0.02
C LYS A 609 1.31 -4.18 0.86
N TYR A 610 0.07 -4.49 0.54
CA TYR A 610 -0.67 -5.57 1.17
C TYR A 610 -1.51 -6.31 0.12
N GLY A 611 -1.83 -7.57 0.38
CA GLY A 611 -2.63 -8.36 -0.55
C GLY A 611 -3.20 -9.63 0.07
N GLU A 612 -3.87 -10.40 -0.77
CA GLU A 612 -4.57 -11.63 -0.38
C GLU A 612 -3.81 -12.87 -0.81
N LEU A 613 -3.77 -13.88 0.05
CA LEU A 613 -3.23 -15.18 -0.30
C LEU A 613 -4.34 -16.13 -0.72
N VAL A 614 -4.32 -16.55 -1.99
CA VAL A 614 -5.27 -17.51 -2.56
C VAL A 614 -4.55 -18.75 -3.06
N PHE A 615 -5.22 -19.89 -3.07
CA PHE A 615 -4.70 -21.06 -3.78
C PHE A 615 -4.89 -20.88 -5.28
N ALA A 616 -3.78 -20.91 -6.02
CA ALA A 616 -3.75 -20.78 -7.47
C ALA A 616 -2.59 -21.62 -8.05
N THR A 617 -2.17 -21.30 -9.26
CA THR A 617 -1.10 -22.01 -9.98
C THR A 617 0.17 -21.16 -9.96
N PHE A 618 1.28 -21.76 -9.54
CA PHE A 618 2.62 -21.26 -9.84
C PHE A 618 3.03 -21.74 -11.22
N GLU A 619 3.59 -20.84 -12.03
CA GLU A 619 4.11 -21.14 -13.36
C GLU A 619 5.57 -20.73 -13.43
N SER A 620 6.46 -21.66 -13.78
CA SER A 620 7.88 -21.37 -13.97
C SER A 620 8.14 -20.54 -15.23
N ASP A 621 9.25 -19.84 -15.31
CA ASP A 621 9.67 -19.05 -16.48
C ASP A 621 10.27 -19.94 -17.59
N GLN A 622 10.27 -19.47 -18.85
CA GLN A 622 10.86 -20.14 -20.03
C GLN A 622 12.07 -19.44 -20.61
N GLU A 623 12.55 -18.34 -20.00
CA GLU A 623 13.59 -17.50 -20.59
C GLU A 623 14.71 -18.32 -21.27
N GLU A 624 14.78 -18.22 -22.60
CA GLU A 624 15.54 -19.15 -23.48
C GLU A 624 17.03 -19.18 -23.16
N ASP A 625 17.55 -18.11 -22.55
CA ASP A 625 18.95 -17.95 -22.13
C ASP A 625 19.26 -18.65 -20.78
N VAL A 626 18.24 -19.00 -19.99
CA VAL A 626 18.37 -19.67 -18.67
C VAL A 626 18.01 -21.15 -18.75
N ARG A 627 17.01 -21.50 -19.57
CA ARG A 627 16.49 -22.87 -19.74
C ARG A 627 16.69 -23.37 -21.16
N ILE A 628 17.72 -24.19 -21.37
CA ILE A 628 17.84 -24.98 -22.59
C ILE A 628 16.99 -26.25 -22.42
N ASP A 629 15.84 -26.32 -23.12
CA ASP A 629 15.00 -27.53 -23.32
C ASP A 629 14.15 -28.07 -22.14
N VAL A 630 13.71 -27.23 -21.18
CA VAL A 630 12.82 -27.66 -20.07
C VAL A 630 11.38 -27.10 -20.25
N PRO A 631 10.32 -27.94 -20.26
CA PRO A 631 8.94 -27.49 -20.40
C PRO A 631 8.48 -26.54 -19.29
N ASN A 632 7.47 -25.72 -19.58
CA ASN A 632 6.78 -24.93 -18.57
C ASN A 632 6.16 -25.82 -17.49
N ILE A 633 6.50 -25.54 -16.24
CA ILE A 633 6.04 -26.30 -15.08
C ILE A 633 4.97 -25.49 -14.37
N GLN A 634 3.82 -26.12 -14.18
CA GLN A 634 2.69 -25.58 -13.44
C GLN A 634 2.41 -26.45 -12.22
N MET A 635 2.28 -25.84 -11.05
CA MET A 635 1.91 -26.56 -9.83
C MET A 635 1.01 -25.73 -8.91
N PRO A 636 0.19 -26.38 -8.06
CA PRO A 636 -0.59 -25.67 -7.06
C PRO A 636 0.31 -24.93 -6.06
N ALA A 637 0.00 -23.68 -5.79
CA ALA A 637 0.71 -22.84 -4.82
C ALA A 637 -0.25 -21.83 -4.18
N LYS A 638 0.12 -21.28 -3.02
CA LYS A 638 -0.49 -20.02 -2.58
C LYS A 638 0.07 -18.89 -3.44
N ARG A 639 -0.75 -17.92 -3.84
CA ARG A 639 -0.34 -16.75 -4.61
C ARG A 639 -0.86 -15.47 -3.96
N LEU A 640 -0.04 -14.42 -3.95
CA LEU A 640 -0.46 -13.08 -3.58
C LEU A 640 -1.20 -12.43 -4.76
N VAL A 641 -2.42 -11.95 -4.51
CA VAL A 641 -3.29 -11.30 -5.48
C VAL A 641 -3.90 -10.03 -4.89
N ASN A 642 -4.51 -9.19 -5.73
CA ASN A 642 -5.19 -7.95 -5.31
C ASN A 642 -4.24 -7.06 -4.47
N ILE A 643 -3.02 -6.89 -4.98
CA ILE A 643 -1.94 -6.22 -4.27
C ILE A 643 -2.15 -4.73 -4.32
N LYS A 644 -2.30 -4.09 -3.16
CA LYS A 644 -2.52 -2.66 -3.02
C LYS A 644 -1.39 -1.96 -2.30
N THR A 645 -1.08 -0.73 -2.72
CA THR A 645 -0.12 0.13 -2.02
C THR A 645 -0.76 0.63 -0.72
N PHE A 646 -0.12 0.31 0.41
CA PHE A 646 -0.45 0.88 1.70
C PHE A 646 0.15 2.28 1.84
N ASP A 647 1.46 2.42 1.64
CA ASP A 647 2.19 3.69 1.72
C ASP A 647 3.39 3.68 0.77
N THR A 648 3.78 4.87 0.29
CA THR A 648 5.03 5.10 -0.42
C THR A 648 5.82 6.15 0.36
N LEU A 649 6.91 5.71 0.98
CA LEU A 649 7.70 6.52 1.88
C LEU A 649 8.55 7.53 1.09
N ARG A 650 8.49 8.79 1.52
CA ARG A 650 9.32 9.87 0.98
C ARG A 650 10.51 10.13 1.88
N GLY A 651 11.71 10.12 1.31
CA GLY A 651 12.95 10.39 2.04
C GLY A 651 13.50 9.25 2.90
N THR A 652 12.70 8.21 3.14
CA THR A 652 13.06 7.03 3.95
C THR A 652 12.56 5.75 3.30
N SER A 653 12.99 4.61 3.82
CA SER A 653 12.73 3.27 3.33
C SER A 653 12.28 2.37 4.50
N PRO A 654 11.24 1.55 4.34
CA PRO A 654 10.83 0.62 5.38
C PRO A 654 11.86 -0.53 5.53
N ILE A 655 12.16 -0.96 6.76
CA ILE A 655 13.19 -1.99 7.03
C ILE A 655 12.74 -3.11 7.99
N SER A 656 11.83 -2.82 8.92
CA SER A 656 11.15 -3.79 9.80
C SER A 656 9.73 -3.29 10.10
N MET A 657 8.81 -4.20 10.41
CA MET A 657 7.40 -3.89 10.60
C MET A 657 6.72 -4.84 11.58
N GLU A 658 6.03 -4.28 12.57
CA GLU A 658 5.33 -5.04 13.62
C GLU A 658 3.86 -4.67 13.74
N LEU A 659 3.05 -5.62 14.22
CA LEU A 659 1.65 -5.40 14.60
C LEU A 659 1.55 -5.24 16.12
N GLY A 660 1.08 -4.09 16.60
CA GLY A 660 0.88 -3.88 18.03
C GLY A 660 -0.44 -4.44 18.57
N PRO A 661 -0.55 -4.59 19.90
CA PRO A 661 -1.74 -5.10 20.58
C PRO A 661 -2.96 -4.19 20.42
N ASP A 662 -2.74 -2.90 20.14
CA ASP A 662 -3.77 -1.91 19.87
C ASP A 662 -4.27 -1.91 18.42
N GLY A 663 -3.72 -2.78 17.56
CA GLY A 663 -4.03 -2.88 16.14
C GLY A 663 -3.29 -1.90 15.24
N SER A 664 -2.40 -1.09 15.80
CA SER A 664 -1.51 -0.21 15.05
C SER A 664 -0.42 -1.02 14.33
N ILE A 665 0.03 -0.52 13.17
CA ILE A 665 1.20 -1.08 12.46
C ILE A 665 2.40 -0.18 12.76
N TYR A 666 3.49 -0.75 13.24
CA TYR A 666 4.74 -0.07 13.55
C TYR A 666 5.74 -0.34 12.43
N VAL A 667 6.48 0.68 11.99
CA VAL A 667 7.44 0.56 10.89
C VAL A 667 8.75 1.22 11.31
N ALA A 668 9.83 0.45 11.27
CA ALA A 668 11.17 0.99 11.28
C ALA A 668 11.49 1.58 9.90
N GLU A 669 11.94 2.83 9.87
CA GLU A 669 12.27 3.57 8.66
C GLU A 669 13.75 3.97 8.66
N PHE A 670 14.43 3.61 7.58
CA PHE A 670 15.86 3.85 7.34
C PHE A 670 16.05 4.91 6.25
N ASP A 671 17.05 5.76 6.34
CA ASP A 671 17.25 6.90 5.42
C ASP A 671 18.69 7.00 4.87
N GLY A 672 19.30 5.87 4.56
CA GLY A 672 20.63 5.80 3.98
C GLY A 672 20.95 4.43 3.40
N PHE A 673 22.18 4.23 2.93
CA PHE A 673 22.66 2.96 2.37
C PHE A 673 23.78 2.44 3.27
N TRP A 674 23.53 1.30 3.95
CA TRP A 674 24.38 0.67 4.98
C TRP A 674 24.54 1.39 6.31
N ASP A 675 24.35 2.70 6.34
CA ASP A 675 24.22 3.48 7.56
C ASP A 675 22.98 4.37 7.46
N ALA A 676 22.27 4.50 8.59
CA ALA A 676 21.14 5.41 8.70
C ALA A 676 21.64 6.86 8.77
N GLY A 677 20.86 7.74 8.17
CA GLY A 677 20.98 9.17 8.25
C GLY A 677 20.15 9.76 9.40
N PRO A 678 20.00 11.10 9.42
CA PRO A 678 19.30 11.81 10.49
C PRO A 678 17.77 11.67 10.46
N ASP A 679 17.18 11.22 9.35
CA ASP A 679 15.73 11.09 9.14
C ASP A 679 15.21 9.67 9.46
N ALA A 680 16.09 8.75 9.82
CA ALA A 680 15.75 7.43 10.34
C ALA A 680 14.94 7.55 11.64
N LYS A 681 13.93 6.69 11.74
CA LYS A 681 12.87 6.81 12.75
C LYS A 681 12.03 5.53 12.84
N VAL A 682 11.22 5.44 13.87
CA VAL A 682 10.11 4.48 13.94
C VAL A 682 8.80 5.25 13.83
N THR A 683 7.93 4.79 12.94
CA THR A 683 6.59 5.34 12.74
C THR A 683 5.51 4.35 13.13
N ARG A 684 4.34 4.87 13.47
CA ARG A 684 3.14 4.11 13.82
C ARG A 684 1.99 4.55 12.94
N TYR A 685 1.32 3.59 12.34
CA TYR A 685 0.11 3.76 11.54
C TYR A 685 -1.10 3.32 12.33
N ARG A 686 -2.10 4.19 12.40
CA ARG A 686 -3.34 3.97 13.16
C ARG A 686 -4.56 4.22 12.30
N TRP A 687 -5.61 3.44 12.53
CA TRP A 687 -6.94 3.82 12.08
C TRP A 687 -7.62 4.65 13.17
N ILE A 688 -7.96 5.90 12.86
CA ILE A 688 -8.64 6.79 13.79
C ILE A 688 -10.09 6.95 13.35
N GLU A 689 -10.97 6.31 14.12
CA GLU A 689 -12.37 6.72 14.21
C GLU A 689 -12.43 7.91 15.17
N GLU A 690 -12.44 9.13 14.65
CA GLU A 690 -12.78 10.28 15.48
C GLU A 690 -14.23 10.12 15.94
N ASN A 691 -14.45 9.94 17.25
CA ASN A 691 -15.77 10.10 17.84
C ASN A 691 -15.88 11.50 18.45
N ARG A 692 -16.38 12.45 17.66
CA ARG A 692 -16.52 13.85 18.02
C ARG A 692 -17.86 14.05 18.68
N ALA A 693 -17.83 14.67 19.86
CA ALA A 693 -19.05 14.95 20.61
C ALA A 693 -20.12 15.69 19.78
N PRO A 694 -21.42 15.40 20.00
CA PRO A 694 -22.53 16.05 19.30
C PRO A 694 -22.46 17.58 19.32
N LEU A 695 -22.66 18.22 18.16
CA LEU A 695 -22.58 19.67 17.98
C LEU A 695 -23.95 20.27 17.65
N GLY A 696 -24.20 21.49 18.12
CA GLY A 696 -25.42 22.24 17.80
C GLY A 696 -25.89 23.14 18.92
N LYS A 697 -27.12 23.65 18.80
CA LYS A 697 -27.80 24.41 19.86
C LYS A 697 -29.19 23.84 20.09
N ALA A 698 -29.54 23.64 21.36
CA ALA A 698 -30.92 23.44 21.76
C ALA A 698 -31.61 24.78 22.07
N GLU A 699 -32.92 24.82 21.88
CA GLU A 699 -33.75 25.99 22.17
C GLU A 699 -34.70 25.73 23.34
N ILE A 700 -34.92 26.77 24.16
CA ILE A 700 -35.90 26.77 25.25
C ILE A 700 -36.91 27.88 24.97
N ARG A 701 -38.20 27.55 25.02
CA ARG A 701 -39.30 28.50 24.75
C ARG A 701 -40.37 28.40 25.83
N THR A 702 -40.89 29.54 26.29
CA THR A 702 -42.03 29.60 27.21
C THR A 702 -43.35 29.39 26.49
N ASP A 703 -44.30 28.73 27.14
CA ASP A 703 -45.68 28.73 26.65
C ASP A 703 -46.28 30.15 26.74
N SER A 704 -46.94 30.57 25.66
CA SER A 704 -47.55 31.91 25.56
C SER A 704 -48.70 32.15 26.56
N ASN A 705 -49.28 31.10 27.14
CA ASN A 705 -50.40 31.16 28.08
C ASN A 705 -50.03 30.66 29.49
N GLN A 706 -48.84 30.09 29.69
CA GLN A 706 -48.38 29.52 30.96
C GLN A 706 -46.89 29.82 31.17
N SER A 707 -46.55 30.82 31.98
CA SER A 707 -45.16 31.22 32.24
C SER A 707 -44.32 30.16 32.96
N ASN A 708 -44.96 29.20 33.62
CA ASN A 708 -44.30 28.11 34.32
C ASN A 708 -44.09 26.85 33.46
N LEU A 709 -44.58 26.81 32.22
CA LEU A 709 -44.39 25.71 31.27
C LEU A 709 -43.35 26.09 30.22
N LEU A 710 -42.28 25.29 30.12
CA LEU A 710 -41.24 25.44 29.11
C LEU A 710 -41.25 24.27 28.13
N TYR A 711 -40.96 24.57 26.88
CA TYR A 711 -40.68 23.61 25.81
C TYR A 711 -39.20 23.63 25.47
N PHE A 712 -38.62 22.43 25.34
CA PHE A 712 -37.22 22.18 25.08
C PHE A 712 -37.08 21.44 23.75
N ASP A 713 -36.31 22.01 22.83
CA ASP A 713 -36.15 21.50 21.47
C ASP A 713 -34.66 21.24 21.19
N GLY A 714 -34.32 19.96 21.02
CA GLY A 714 -32.98 19.48 20.72
C GLY A 714 -32.71 19.21 19.23
N ILE A 715 -33.63 19.55 18.31
CA ILE A 715 -33.57 19.15 16.89
C ILE A 715 -32.36 19.71 16.13
N GLY A 716 -31.77 20.80 16.61
CA GLY A 716 -30.61 21.45 16.00
C GLY A 716 -29.26 20.81 16.37
N ILE A 717 -29.27 19.73 17.16
CA ILE A 717 -28.08 18.99 17.57
C ILE A 717 -27.86 17.84 16.58
N ILE A 718 -26.66 17.80 16.01
CA ILE A 718 -26.19 16.77 15.10
C ILE A 718 -24.92 16.17 15.65
N ASP A 719 -24.77 14.88 15.51
CA ASP A 719 -23.48 14.26 15.69
C ASP A 719 -22.59 14.54 14.46
N PRO A 720 -21.36 15.07 14.63
CA PRO A 720 -20.45 15.32 13.52
C PRO A 720 -20.08 14.06 12.73
N ASP A 721 -20.07 12.90 13.37
CA ASP A 721 -19.69 11.62 12.74
C ASP A 721 -20.89 10.93 12.10
N GLY A 722 -22.10 11.39 12.41
CA GLY A 722 -23.35 10.89 11.83
C GLY A 722 -24.05 9.86 12.69
N ASP A 723 -23.62 9.75 13.95
CA ASP A 723 -24.13 8.79 14.92
C ASP A 723 -25.47 9.19 15.52
N ALA A 724 -26.21 8.18 16.00
CA ALA A 724 -27.40 8.41 16.80
C ALA A 724 -27.01 8.99 18.17
N VAL A 725 -27.87 9.85 18.73
CA VAL A 725 -27.60 10.52 20.00
C VAL A 725 -28.72 10.30 21.03
N GLU A 726 -28.33 10.10 22.28
CA GLU A 726 -29.24 10.09 23.44
C GLU A 726 -29.26 11.48 24.08
N TYR A 727 -30.46 11.97 24.39
CA TYR A 727 -30.67 13.26 25.08
C TYR A 727 -30.92 12.98 26.56
N HIS A 728 -30.30 13.76 27.45
CA HIS A 728 -30.60 13.76 28.88
C HIS A 728 -30.78 15.19 29.38
N TRP A 729 -32.01 15.54 29.72
CA TRP A 729 -32.40 16.82 30.29
C TRP A 729 -32.45 16.73 31.81
N SER A 730 -31.85 17.69 32.50
CA SER A 730 -32.08 17.99 33.92
C SER A 730 -32.66 19.38 34.05
N PHE A 731 -33.82 19.51 34.70
CA PHE A 731 -34.54 20.79 34.79
C PHE A 731 -34.15 21.65 36.00
N GLY A 732 -33.24 21.16 36.85
CA GLY A 732 -32.74 21.91 38.01
C GLY A 732 -33.68 21.91 39.24
N ASP A 733 -34.83 21.25 39.16
CA ASP A 733 -35.79 21.06 40.27
C ASP A 733 -35.83 19.60 40.77
N GLY A 734 -34.94 18.75 40.25
CA GLY A 734 -34.87 17.31 40.54
C GLY A 734 -35.61 16.43 39.52
N ASN A 735 -36.31 17.01 38.54
CA ASN A 735 -36.91 16.27 37.43
C ASN A 735 -35.96 16.17 36.22
N GLU A 736 -36.11 15.09 35.45
CA GLU A 736 -35.28 14.77 34.28
C GLU A 736 -36.11 14.19 33.13
N ALA A 737 -35.58 14.23 31.90
CA ALA A 737 -36.20 13.59 30.73
C ALA A 737 -35.18 13.11 29.68
N LYS A 738 -35.56 12.15 28.83
CA LYS A 738 -34.67 11.49 27.86
C LYS A 738 -35.06 11.58 26.38
N ALA A 739 -35.99 12.46 26.04
CA ALA A 739 -36.43 12.64 24.64
C ALA A 739 -35.82 13.91 24.03
N GLN A 740 -35.64 13.88 22.70
CA GLN A 740 -35.14 15.02 21.92
C GLN A 740 -35.95 16.30 22.17
N ASN A 741 -37.28 16.16 22.18
CA ASN A 741 -38.22 17.26 22.42
C ASN A 741 -39.07 16.94 23.64
N VAL A 742 -39.06 17.84 24.63
CA VAL A 742 -39.77 17.66 25.91
C VAL A 742 -40.42 18.96 26.36
N SER A 743 -41.37 18.85 27.30
CA SER A 743 -41.96 20.00 27.99
C SER A 743 -41.92 19.75 29.50
N HIS A 744 -41.62 20.79 30.28
CA HIS A 744 -41.57 20.70 31.74
C HIS A 744 -42.27 21.89 32.38
N ALA A 745 -43.06 21.62 33.42
CA ALA A 745 -43.77 22.64 34.19
C ALA A 745 -43.19 22.74 35.61
N TYR A 746 -42.89 23.96 36.05
CA TYR A 746 -42.38 24.20 37.41
C TYR A 746 -43.52 24.50 38.38
N ASP A 747 -43.46 23.87 39.56
CA ASP A 747 -44.47 23.99 40.61
C ASP A 747 -44.31 25.25 41.48
N ALA A 748 -43.11 25.83 41.51
CA ALA A 748 -42.78 26.98 42.33
C ALA A 748 -41.94 28.04 41.58
N PRO A 749 -42.13 29.34 41.85
CA PRO A 749 -41.22 30.38 41.39
C PRO A 749 -39.82 30.16 41.93
N GLY A 750 -38.80 30.42 41.10
CA GLY A 750 -37.42 30.15 41.46
C GLY A 750 -36.45 30.32 40.30
N GLU A 751 -35.15 30.22 40.60
CA GLU A 751 -34.10 30.12 39.60
C GLU A 751 -33.68 28.65 39.47
N TYR A 752 -33.70 28.14 38.25
CA TYR A 752 -33.43 26.75 37.93
C TYR A 752 -32.25 26.67 36.94
N GLN A 753 -31.28 25.81 37.24
CA GLN A 753 -30.20 25.49 36.32
C GLN A 753 -30.61 24.29 35.47
N ILE A 754 -30.89 24.56 34.20
CA ILE A 754 -31.27 23.56 33.22
C ILE A 754 -29.99 23.06 32.55
N VAL A 755 -29.88 21.74 32.40
CA VAL A 755 -28.74 21.07 31.76
C VAL A 755 -29.29 20.13 30.69
N LEU A 756 -28.68 20.17 29.50
CA LEU A 756 -28.83 19.13 28.50
C LEU A 756 -27.47 18.48 28.30
N GLU A 757 -27.38 17.18 28.51
CA GLU A 757 -26.28 16.34 28.04
C GLU A 757 -26.75 15.55 26.82
N VAL A 758 -25.98 15.58 25.74
CA VAL A 758 -26.24 14.77 24.54
C VAL A 758 -25.04 13.89 24.32
N THR A 759 -25.25 12.57 24.25
CA THR A 759 -24.18 11.56 24.12
C THR A 759 -24.43 10.71 22.89
N ASP A 760 -23.41 10.48 22.08
CA ASP A 760 -23.48 9.54 20.95
C ASP A 760 -23.37 8.08 21.41
N ILE A 761 -23.61 7.15 20.47
CA ILE A 761 -23.53 5.70 20.73
C ILE A 761 -22.12 5.19 21.07
N HIS A 762 -21.10 6.00 20.81
CA HIS A 762 -19.68 5.70 21.03
C HIS A 762 -19.12 6.43 22.27
N GLY A 763 -19.97 7.14 23.01
CA GLY A 763 -19.71 7.70 24.33
C GLY A 763 -19.15 9.12 24.39
N ALA A 764 -19.01 9.84 23.28
CA ALA A 764 -18.65 11.26 23.35
C ALA A 764 -19.91 12.10 23.64
N SER A 765 -19.75 13.17 24.42
CA SER A 765 -20.89 13.95 24.89
C SER A 765 -20.64 15.46 24.87
N SER A 766 -21.71 16.22 24.62
CA SER A 766 -21.73 17.66 24.77
C SER A 766 -22.76 18.09 25.82
N VAL A 767 -22.41 19.14 26.57
CA VAL A 767 -23.24 19.63 27.68
C VAL A 767 -23.58 21.10 27.47
N MET A 768 -24.87 21.41 27.51
CA MET A 768 -25.41 22.76 27.43
C MET A 768 -26.08 23.13 28.76
N ARG A 769 -25.95 24.39 29.18
CA ARG A 769 -26.47 24.89 30.47
C ARG A 769 -27.20 26.22 30.31
N TRP A 770 -28.33 26.35 30.98
CA TRP A 770 -29.10 27.58 31.07
C TRP A 770 -29.49 27.88 32.51
N ASN A 771 -29.51 29.16 32.88
CA ASN A 771 -30.13 29.61 34.12
C ASN A 771 -31.46 30.25 33.76
N TRP A 772 -32.56 29.66 34.20
CA TRP A 772 -33.90 30.13 33.90
C TRP A 772 -34.62 30.57 35.17
N LYS A 773 -35.32 31.69 35.09
CA LYS A 773 -36.13 32.21 36.20
C LYS A 773 -37.60 32.02 35.90
N VAL A 774 -38.29 31.30 36.78
CA VAL A 774 -39.76 31.14 36.76
C VAL A 774 -40.36 32.14 37.75
N GLU A 775 -41.26 33.00 37.26
CA GLU A 775 -41.91 34.06 38.05
C GLU A 775 -43.27 33.66 38.63
#